data_AF-A0A8H6HEG1-F1
#
_entry.id   AF-A0A8H6HEG1-F1
#
_cell.length_a   1.000
_cell.length_b   1.000
_cell.length_c   1.000
_cell.angle_alpha   90.00
_cell.angle_beta   90.00
_cell.angle_gamma   90.00
#
_symmetry.space_group_name_H-M   'P 1'
#
loop_
_entity.id
_entity.type
_entity.pdbx_description
1 polymer ?
#
loop_
_entity_poly.entity_id
_entity_poly.type
_entity_poly.pdbx_seq_one_letter_code
_entity_poly.pdbx_strand_id
1 'polypeptide(L)'
;MAALEQKPYALKTLDDLLEKLKIDDIPNRRHFKDSDWADKAVAAYSALGGVILLVQRCMKPVSAAISPSTRQATIDRVLSSFDLIEGWACYWTSPEILTSPRLEQIAGITPPSITQPQAIARFLLVLLSFDPSISKHFFSSTTSIDLVLRLWTQTEGKGDNKQPYVNLESETERACMIVRLMLRCVQEVDGLAAFIDRIGSREAGFPRHVAQLTLQRLDAAHRVLERHGGTDEIVGGALAYTRDVVQIIDRLVTDPLMQRAFEHHDYARKLTEAFQGFLKPIEALDPTKYVDDLGTCVSVMVQAILFSAQSNRPHNLALALAHGLMDMLVWLLKASQAWEDGPHNLVFCLSGLASYLPWTAVLLQLRPYYKVRLEVEKEAGRISGGITGDLGREWRRFNVALWEHFQAYGLWDGKVRLCDNLECQRATHSGNAPASLPTSKECAGCSSFAYCGELCQRKDWDARHSKECASARIDSIIHRATPGAWYSPRQRAYHVALIEHRFNSFLERCTDPYYFIARAYEKGTTAPTFGAIALAFLDHKEIRKRSRFFYLTASSVYGLEVPFMEIKQGQYPLRPLPCATQLGYLQPRMDEYLKESGALKGEVDLGNTAQEEDRRNVKYVECSFKFSESREVHVMVKMRLNWDGRKGVGRFLGVASMARFGEA
;
A
#
# COMPACT_ATOMS: atom_id res chain seq x y z
N MET A 1 10.36 41.38 21.30
CA MET A 1 10.48 40.82 19.95
C MET A 1 10.88 41.86 18.91
N ALA A 2 10.06 42.89 18.63
CA ALA A 2 10.40 43.96 17.66
C ALA A 2 11.79 44.63 17.90
N ALA A 3 12.15 44.88 19.16
CA ALA A 3 13.48 45.41 19.50
C ALA A 3 14.63 44.43 19.18
N LEU A 4 14.40 43.11 19.24
CA LEU A 4 15.39 42.11 18.83
C LEU A 4 15.52 42.07 17.30
N GLU A 5 14.42 42.26 16.57
CA GLU A 5 14.40 42.27 15.10
C GLU A 5 15.23 43.40 14.47
N GLN A 6 15.45 44.48 15.20
CA GLN A 6 16.28 45.62 14.74
C GLN A 6 17.75 45.51 15.16
N LYS A 7 18.06 44.75 16.22
CA LYS A 7 19.45 44.63 16.72
C LYS A 7 20.28 43.70 15.84
N PRO A 8 21.58 44.00 15.59
CA PRO A 8 22.49 43.09 14.93
C PRO A 8 22.63 41.79 15.74
N TYR A 9 22.91 40.68 15.04
CA TYR A 9 23.16 39.41 15.70
C TYR A 9 24.40 39.50 16.60
N ALA A 10 24.27 39.10 17.86
CA ALA A 10 25.39 39.05 18.81
C ALA A 10 25.24 37.85 19.75
N LEU A 11 26.31 37.07 19.93
CA LEU A 11 26.32 35.89 20.80
C LEU A 11 25.98 36.25 22.26
N LYS A 12 26.40 37.43 22.72
CA LYS A 12 26.01 37.93 24.06
C LYS A 12 24.50 38.02 24.25
N THR A 13 23.76 38.42 23.21
CA THR A 13 22.29 38.48 23.28
C THR A 13 21.71 37.07 23.45
N LEU A 14 22.30 36.06 22.81
CA LEU A 14 21.90 34.67 23.00
C LEU A 14 22.22 34.20 24.42
N ASP A 15 23.42 34.49 24.93
CA ASP A 15 23.82 34.17 26.30
C ASP A 15 22.86 34.78 27.35
N ASP A 16 22.50 36.06 27.18
CA ASP A 16 21.54 36.76 28.05
C ASP A 16 20.12 36.15 28.01
N LEU A 17 19.74 35.55 26.87
CA LEU A 17 18.45 34.86 26.74
C LEU A 17 18.51 33.46 27.38
N LEU A 18 19.60 32.70 27.16
CA LEU A 18 19.79 31.38 27.75
C LEU A 18 19.93 31.46 29.28
N GLU A 19 20.55 32.51 29.80
CA GLU A 19 20.64 32.75 31.25
C GLU A 19 19.25 32.90 31.89
N LYS A 20 18.28 33.51 31.19
CA LYS A 20 16.90 33.61 31.68
C LYS A 20 16.16 32.26 31.71
N LEU A 21 16.70 31.24 31.04
CA LEU A 21 16.19 29.87 31.10
C LEU A 21 16.80 29.08 32.27
N LYS A 22 17.97 29.50 32.78
CA LYS A 22 18.60 28.92 33.96
C LYS A 22 17.80 29.30 35.19
N ILE A 23 16.98 28.38 35.64
CA ILE A 23 16.34 28.47 36.94
C ILE A 23 16.60 27.15 37.62
N ASP A 24 17.29 27.21 38.76
CA ASP A 24 17.89 26.06 39.46
C ASP A 24 16.87 24.95 39.79
N ASP A 25 15.57 25.27 39.77
CA ASP A 25 14.48 24.30 39.83
C ASP A 25 13.32 24.76 38.93
N ILE A 26 13.17 24.21 37.71
CA ILE A 26 11.85 24.30 37.02
C ILE A 26 10.84 23.67 37.99
N PRO A 27 9.84 24.44 38.47
CA PRO A 27 9.13 24.08 39.67
C PRO A 27 8.46 22.74 39.44
N ASN A 28 8.75 21.77 40.33
CA ASN A 28 7.93 20.58 40.45
C ASN A 28 6.46 21.03 40.56
N ARG A 29 5.54 20.26 39.95
CA ARG A 29 4.09 20.57 39.77
C ARG A 29 3.33 21.08 41.02
N ARG A 30 3.94 21.13 42.20
CA ARG A 30 3.35 21.53 43.48
C ARG A 30 3.50 23.02 43.83
N HIS A 31 4.32 23.81 43.13
CA HIS A 31 4.65 25.20 43.53
C HIS A 31 3.93 26.32 42.75
N PHE A 32 2.86 26.03 42.00
CA PHE A 32 2.16 27.01 41.15
C PHE A 32 1.49 28.21 41.87
N LYS A 33 1.53 28.28 43.21
CA LYS A 33 0.83 29.32 43.98
C LYS A 33 1.68 30.59 44.23
N ASP A 34 3.00 30.50 44.17
CA ASP A 34 3.86 31.68 44.42
C ASP A 34 3.81 32.68 43.24
N SER A 35 3.68 33.97 43.57
CA SER A 35 3.66 35.09 42.61
C SER A 35 4.89 35.11 41.71
N ASP A 36 6.04 34.83 42.28
CA ASP A 36 7.35 35.04 41.65
C ASP A 36 7.59 34.07 40.48
N TRP A 37 6.84 32.95 40.43
CA TRP A 37 6.93 31.97 39.36
C TRP A 37 6.31 32.42 38.05
N ALA A 38 5.26 33.24 38.12
CA ALA A 38 4.62 33.72 36.90
C ALA A 38 5.55 34.67 36.12
N ASP A 39 6.24 35.57 36.81
CA ASP A 39 7.20 36.48 36.19
C ASP A 39 8.39 35.73 35.57
N LYS A 40 8.91 34.71 36.29
CA LYS A 40 9.94 33.81 35.76
C LYS A 40 9.49 33.06 34.52
N ALA A 41 8.27 32.53 34.53
CA ALA A 41 7.69 31.86 33.37
C ALA A 41 7.62 32.82 32.18
N VAL A 42 7.02 34.02 32.35
CA VAL A 42 6.91 35.03 31.28
C VAL A 42 8.29 35.43 30.73
N ALA A 43 9.29 35.57 31.60
CA ALA A 43 10.67 35.82 31.20
C ALA A 43 11.25 34.66 30.37
N ALA A 44 11.02 33.42 30.80
CA ALA A 44 11.46 32.23 30.06
C ALA A 44 10.75 32.09 28.70
N TYR A 45 9.44 32.33 28.63
CA TYR A 45 8.71 32.33 27.35
C TYR A 45 9.24 33.38 26.37
N SER A 46 9.47 34.59 26.86
CA SER A 46 10.09 35.67 26.08
C SER A 46 11.50 35.31 25.64
N ALA A 47 12.25 34.61 26.50
CA ALA A 47 13.59 34.12 26.19
C ALA A 47 13.56 33.06 25.09
N LEU A 48 12.67 32.06 25.15
CA LEU A 48 12.47 31.06 24.10
C LEU A 48 12.12 31.73 22.76
N GLY A 49 11.21 32.70 22.76
CA GLY A 49 10.90 33.52 21.58
C GLY A 49 12.13 34.25 21.01
N GLY A 50 12.95 34.83 21.88
CA GLY A 50 14.21 35.47 21.49
C GLY A 50 15.22 34.49 20.87
N VAL A 51 15.38 33.29 21.46
CA VAL A 51 16.26 32.23 20.94
C VAL A 51 15.82 31.83 19.54
N ILE A 52 14.52 31.64 19.30
CA ILE A 52 13.95 31.33 17.97
C ILE A 52 14.36 32.37 16.93
N LEU A 53 14.15 33.65 17.23
CA LEU A 53 14.47 34.73 16.28
C LEU A 53 15.96 34.74 15.92
N LEU A 54 16.83 34.51 16.92
CA LEU A 54 18.28 34.44 16.71
C LEU A 54 18.68 33.22 15.86
N VAL A 55 18.06 32.06 16.11
CA VAL A 55 18.27 30.84 15.31
C VAL A 55 17.80 31.04 13.86
N GLN A 56 16.60 31.59 13.66
CA GLN A 56 16.06 31.88 12.32
C GLN A 56 16.95 32.84 11.53
N ARG A 57 17.55 33.83 12.20
CA ARG A 57 18.54 34.72 11.57
C ARG A 57 19.78 33.96 11.10
N CYS A 58 20.26 33.00 11.89
CA CYS A 58 21.38 32.14 11.51
C CYS A 58 21.04 31.17 10.35
N MET A 59 19.76 30.87 10.12
CA MET A 59 19.31 30.00 9.04
C MET A 59 19.11 30.72 7.69
N LYS A 60 18.98 32.04 7.68
CA LYS A 60 18.78 32.78 6.42
C LYS A 60 20.00 32.60 5.50
N PRO A 61 19.80 32.29 4.21
CA PRO A 61 20.90 32.13 3.27
C PRO A 61 21.78 33.39 3.26
N VAL A 62 23.09 33.16 3.11
CA VAL A 62 24.28 33.97 3.43
C VAL A 62 24.33 35.41 2.85
N SER A 63 23.26 35.93 2.25
CA SER A 63 23.25 37.26 1.64
C SER A 63 23.42 38.43 2.63
N ALA A 64 23.44 38.20 3.96
CA ALA A 64 23.94 39.19 4.93
C ALA A 64 24.47 38.58 6.25
N ALA A 65 25.80 38.44 6.35
CA ALA A 65 26.60 38.79 7.55
C ALA A 65 26.63 37.90 8.83
N ILE A 66 26.34 36.59 8.80
CA ILE A 66 26.69 35.71 9.93
C ILE A 66 27.85 34.78 9.55
N SER A 67 28.98 34.90 10.25
CA SER A 67 30.15 34.06 9.99
C SER A 67 29.86 32.58 10.34
N PRO A 68 30.47 31.60 9.63
CA PRO A 68 30.36 30.19 9.99
C PRO A 68 30.73 29.91 11.46
N SER A 69 31.74 30.61 11.99
CA SER A 69 32.14 30.52 13.40
C SER A 69 31.05 30.98 14.35
N THR A 70 30.33 32.06 14.01
CA THR A 70 29.21 32.56 14.81
C THR A 70 28.04 31.57 14.78
N ARG A 71 27.75 30.98 13.62
CA ARG A 71 26.73 29.92 13.50
C ARG A 71 27.08 28.71 14.34
N GLN A 72 28.32 28.21 14.28
CA GLN A 72 28.76 27.08 15.11
C GLN A 72 28.65 27.41 16.61
N ALA A 73 29.14 28.58 17.02
CA ALA A 73 29.08 29.03 18.40
C ALA A 73 27.63 29.22 18.91
N THR A 74 26.67 29.40 18.01
CA THR A 74 25.23 29.43 18.31
C THR A 74 24.70 28.02 18.53
N ILE A 75 25.07 27.07 17.66
CA ILE A 75 24.71 25.65 17.79
C ILE A 75 25.22 25.11 19.12
N ASP A 76 26.49 25.33 19.45
CA ASP A 76 27.12 24.84 20.69
C ASP A 76 26.40 25.37 21.94
N ARG A 77 26.02 26.66 21.94
CA ARG A 77 25.26 27.27 23.04
C ARG A 77 23.86 26.69 23.18
N VAL A 78 23.14 26.54 22.08
CA VAL A 78 21.79 25.95 22.07
C VAL A 78 21.84 24.51 22.58
N LEU A 79 22.80 23.70 22.12
CA LEU A 79 23.01 22.33 22.59
C LEU A 79 23.34 22.29 24.09
N SER A 80 24.23 23.17 24.57
CA SER A 80 24.60 23.21 25.98
C SER A 80 23.45 23.61 26.93
N SER A 81 22.40 24.24 26.38
CA SER A 81 21.23 24.71 27.14
C SER A 81 19.95 23.95 26.74
N PHE A 82 20.07 22.82 26.04
CA PHE A 82 18.92 22.16 25.43
C PHE A 82 17.95 21.60 26.48
N ASP A 83 18.46 21.00 27.55
CA ASP A 83 17.62 20.49 28.65
C ASP A 83 16.76 21.58 29.29
N LEU A 84 17.30 22.81 29.42
CA LEU A 84 16.55 23.97 29.94
C LEU A 84 15.45 24.39 28.97
N ILE A 85 15.77 24.41 27.68
CA ILE A 85 14.82 24.70 26.61
C ILE A 85 13.66 23.68 26.63
N GLU A 86 13.97 22.38 26.68
CA GLU A 86 12.99 21.29 26.76
C GLU A 86 12.13 21.39 28.03
N GLY A 87 12.76 21.66 29.18
CA GLY A 87 12.08 21.79 30.45
C GLY A 87 11.04 22.91 30.44
N TRP A 88 11.40 24.08 29.91
CA TRP A 88 10.45 25.19 29.75
C TRP A 88 9.36 24.90 28.73
N ALA A 89 9.69 24.25 27.61
CA ALA A 89 8.69 23.85 26.63
C ALA A 89 7.70 22.80 27.22
N CYS A 90 8.19 21.89 28.06
CA CYS A 90 7.37 20.96 28.84
C CYS A 90 6.46 21.70 29.82
N TYR A 91 6.99 22.69 30.54
CA TYR A 91 6.20 23.51 31.46
C TYR A 91 5.05 24.21 30.73
N TRP A 92 5.34 24.84 29.59
CA TRP A 92 4.37 25.60 28.80
C TRP A 92 3.32 24.77 28.08
N THR A 93 3.52 23.46 28.00
CA THR A 93 2.55 22.50 27.43
C THR A 93 1.75 21.77 28.51
N SER A 94 1.94 22.11 29.79
CA SER A 94 1.17 21.50 30.88
C SER A 94 -0.29 22.02 30.87
N PRO A 95 -1.30 21.14 30.97
CA PRO A 95 -2.71 21.55 31.00
C PRO A 95 -3.04 22.59 32.09
N GLU A 96 -2.38 22.47 33.25
CA GLU A 96 -2.55 23.39 34.39
C GLU A 96 -2.12 24.82 34.04
N ILE A 97 -1.07 24.95 33.23
CA ILE A 97 -0.55 26.24 32.78
C ILE A 97 -1.45 26.86 31.71
N LEU A 98 -1.90 26.04 30.74
CA LEU A 98 -2.80 26.47 29.67
C LEU A 98 -4.16 26.99 30.18
N THR A 99 -4.56 26.60 31.39
CA THR A 99 -5.84 27.01 32.00
C THR A 99 -5.70 28.07 33.09
N SER A 100 -4.50 28.57 33.36
CA SER A 100 -4.23 29.47 34.48
C SER A 100 -4.65 30.92 34.19
N PRO A 101 -5.68 31.48 34.86
CA PRO A 101 -6.13 32.87 34.65
C PRO A 101 -5.06 33.91 35.05
N ARG A 102 -4.12 33.51 35.92
CA ARG A 102 -3.09 34.40 36.45
C ARG A 102 -2.06 34.79 35.39
N LEU A 103 -1.77 33.90 34.45
CA LEU A 103 -0.86 34.20 33.34
C LEU A 103 -1.47 35.23 32.38
N GLU A 104 -2.80 35.20 32.21
CA GLU A 104 -3.53 36.22 31.44
C GLU A 104 -3.36 37.61 32.05
N GLN A 105 -3.47 37.70 33.39
CA GLN A 105 -3.38 38.96 34.12
C GLN A 105 -1.97 39.55 34.14
N ILE A 106 -0.94 38.71 34.34
CA ILE A 106 0.44 39.18 34.54
C ILE A 106 1.08 39.59 33.21
N ALA A 107 0.81 38.86 32.13
CA ALA A 107 1.54 39.08 30.90
C ALA A 107 0.91 40.15 30.00
N GLY A 108 -0.35 40.55 30.23
CA GLY A 108 -1.12 41.30 29.24
C GLY A 108 -1.25 40.56 27.90
N ILE A 109 -0.85 39.30 27.89
CA ILE A 109 -1.03 38.34 26.81
C ILE A 109 -2.42 37.78 27.09
N THR A 110 -3.40 38.13 26.25
CA THR A 110 -4.70 37.44 26.20
C THR A 110 -4.42 35.95 26.33
N PRO A 111 -5.19 35.20 27.17
CA PRO A 111 -4.90 33.81 27.52
C PRO A 111 -4.28 33.10 26.34
N PRO A 112 -3.09 32.49 26.51
CA PRO A 112 -2.40 31.84 25.42
C PRO A 112 -3.42 30.93 24.78
N SER A 113 -3.92 31.39 23.63
CA SER A 113 -5.06 30.75 23.01
C SER A 113 -4.60 29.35 22.66
N ILE A 114 -5.54 28.55 22.19
CA ILE A 114 -5.33 27.40 21.30
C ILE A 114 -3.96 27.43 20.54
N THR A 115 -3.41 28.58 20.17
CA THR A 115 -2.06 28.79 19.59
C THR A 115 -0.81 28.37 20.40
N GLN A 116 -0.80 28.28 21.74
CA GLN A 116 0.47 28.04 22.48
C GLN A 116 1.17 26.70 22.16
N PRO A 117 0.48 25.56 22.12
CA PRO A 117 1.05 24.29 21.66
C PRO A 117 1.66 24.39 20.26
N GLN A 118 1.06 25.19 19.37
CA GLN A 118 1.62 25.43 18.05
C GLN A 118 2.86 26.31 18.09
N ALA A 119 2.89 27.34 18.92
CA ALA A 119 4.08 28.17 19.09
C ALA A 119 5.27 27.33 19.58
N ILE A 120 5.03 26.41 20.53
CA ILE A 120 6.05 25.46 21.00
C ILE A 120 6.41 24.46 19.90
N ALA A 121 5.45 23.89 19.16
CA ALA A 121 5.78 22.98 18.07
C ALA A 121 6.59 23.67 16.96
N ARG A 122 6.24 24.91 16.61
CA ARG A 122 6.96 25.76 15.66
C ARG A 122 8.38 26.06 16.14
N PHE A 123 8.52 26.38 17.42
CA PHE A 123 9.83 26.57 18.05
C PHE A 123 10.72 25.35 17.86
N LEU A 124 10.23 24.18 18.23
CA LEU A 124 10.99 22.93 18.12
C LEU A 124 11.34 22.63 16.66
N LEU A 125 10.41 22.82 15.73
CA LEU A 125 10.68 22.65 14.29
C LEU A 125 11.79 23.56 13.78
N VAL A 126 11.82 24.82 14.21
CA VAL A 126 12.90 25.76 13.87
C VAL A 126 14.24 25.26 14.41
N LEU A 127 14.29 24.79 15.66
CA LEU A 127 15.50 24.24 16.25
C LEU A 127 15.99 22.98 15.51
N LEU A 128 15.08 22.04 15.22
CA LEU A 128 15.40 20.81 14.49
C LEU A 128 15.91 21.09 13.07
N SER A 129 15.45 22.17 12.44
CA SER A 129 15.87 22.58 11.11
C SER A 129 17.18 23.37 11.09
N PHE A 130 17.69 23.79 12.25
CA PHE A 130 18.87 24.65 12.33
C PHE A 130 20.18 23.91 12.08
N ASP A 131 20.34 22.75 12.72
CA ASP A 131 21.53 21.89 12.60
C ASP A 131 21.21 20.40 12.89
N PRO A 132 21.78 19.43 12.13
CA PRO A 132 21.57 18.01 12.37
C PRO A 132 21.99 17.53 13.76
N SER A 133 23.00 18.14 14.40
CA SER A 133 23.41 17.78 15.76
C SER A 133 22.33 18.07 16.81
N ILE A 134 21.53 19.13 16.60
CA ILE A 134 20.37 19.44 17.43
C ILE A 134 19.28 18.40 17.25
N SER A 135 18.99 17.98 16.00
CA SER A 135 18.05 16.89 15.74
C SER A 135 18.48 15.59 16.41
N LYS A 136 19.77 15.21 16.28
CA LYS A 136 20.33 14.03 16.93
C LYS A 136 20.19 14.08 18.46
N HIS A 137 20.51 15.23 19.05
CA HIS A 137 20.39 15.42 20.50
C HIS A 137 18.92 15.35 20.95
N PHE A 138 18.00 16.02 20.24
CA PHE A 138 16.56 15.98 20.51
C PHE A 138 16.00 14.55 20.47
N PHE A 139 16.33 13.75 19.45
CA PHE A 139 15.82 12.37 19.34
C PHE A 139 16.47 11.42 20.35
N SER A 140 17.62 11.76 20.92
CA SER A 140 18.24 11.01 22.02
C SER A 140 17.67 11.36 23.40
N SER A 141 16.96 12.49 23.54
CA SER A 141 16.37 12.94 24.80
C SER A 141 14.97 12.36 25.00
N THR A 142 14.79 11.59 26.07
CA THR A 142 13.46 11.08 26.47
C THR A 142 12.48 12.20 26.78
N THR A 143 12.96 13.33 27.29
CA THR A 143 12.15 14.51 27.63
C THR A 143 11.61 15.17 26.36
N SER A 144 12.44 15.28 25.32
CA SER A 144 12.01 15.75 24.00
C SER A 144 10.93 14.87 23.37
N ILE A 145 11.11 13.55 23.40
CA ILE A 145 10.09 12.63 22.87
C ILE A 145 8.79 12.70 23.69
N ASP A 146 8.88 12.85 25.01
CA ASP A 146 7.71 13.08 25.88
C ASP A 146 7.00 14.40 25.56
N LEU A 147 7.74 15.43 25.19
CA LEU A 147 7.18 16.70 24.74
C LEU A 147 6.43 16.54 23.40
N VAL A 148 6.99 15.81 22.42
CA VAL A 148 6.29 15.48 21.17
C VAL A 148 5.01 14.71 21.46
N LEU A 149 5.07 13.67 22.31
CA LEU A 149 3.89 12.89 22.71
C LEU A 149 2.84 13.76 23.41
N ARG A 150 3.24 14.68 24.29
CA ARG A 150 2.32 15.58 24.97
C ARG A 150 1.62 16.53 23.99
N LEU A 151 2.37 17.15 23.08
CA LEU A 151 1.82 18.00 22.03
C LEU A 151 0.88 17.20 21.11
N TRP A 152 1.28 15.99 20.74
CA TRP A 152 0.50 15.11 19.87
C TRP A 152 -0.82 14.67 20.50
N THR A 153 -0.79 14.32 21.79
CA THR A 153 -1.94 13.84 22.56
C THR A 153 -2.83 14.94 23.13
N GLN A 154 -2.52 16.19 22.82
CA GLN A 154 -3.32 17.31 23.27
C GLN A 154 -4.72 17.29 22.62
N THR A 155 -5.74 17.39 23.47
CA THR A 155 -7.14 17.41 23.08
C THR A 155 -7.81 18.71 23.48
N GLU A 156 -8.77 19.16 22.67
CA GLU A 156 -9.71 20.24 22.98
C GLU A 156 -11.09 19.68 23.33
N GLY A 157 -11.88 20.46 24.07
CA GLY A 157 -13.22 20.07 24.53
C GLY A 157 -13.27 19.55 25.96
N LYS A 158 -14.50 19.31 26.45
CA LYS A 158 -14.78 18.80 27.80
C LYS A 158 -15.45 17.43 27.73
N GLY A 159 -15.19 16.58 28.73
CA GLY A 159 -15.82 15.26 28.86
C GLY A 159 -15.43 14.29 27.74
N ASP A 160 -16.43 13.55 27.25
CA ASP A 160 -16.26 12.52 26.22
C ASP A 160 -16.06 13.08 24.80
N ASN A 161 -16.33 14.37 24.61
CA ASN A 161 -16.18 15.07 23.32
C ASN A 161 -14.76 15.61 23.11
N LYS A 162 -13.75 15.06 23.78
CA LYS A 162 -12.36 15.43 23.55
C LYS A 162 -11.96 15.06 22.12
N GLN A 163 -11.52 16.06 21.37
CA GLN A 163 -11.00 15.89 20.02
C GLN A 163 -9.53 16.30 20.00
N PRO A 164 -8.68 15.69 19.15
CA PRO A 164 -7.32 16.16 19.00
C PRO A 164 -7.32 17.62 18.58
N TYR A 165 -6.42 18.40 19.18
CA TYR A 165 -6.22 19.79 18.82
C TYR A 165 -5.88 19.91 17.32
N VAL A 166 -6.60 20.71 16.55
CA VAL A 166 -6.30 20.95 15.12
C VAL A 166 -6.45 22.43 14.82
N ASN A 167 -5.41 23.03 14.23
CA ASN A 167 -5.50 24.39 13.70
C ASN A 167 -5.12 24.36 12.21
N LEU A 168 -6.16 24.57 11.40
CA LEU A 168 -6.14 24.73 9.94
C LEU A 168 -6.65 26.13 9.54
N GLU A 169 -7.05 26.96 10.49
CA GLU A 169 -7.71 28.24 10.27
C GLU A 169 -6.69 29.40 10.25
N SER A 170 -5.41 29.14 10.51
CA SER A 170 -4.36 30.15 10.46
C SER A 170 -4.00 30.51 9.01
N GLU A 171 -4.41 31.69 8.55
CA GLU A 171 -4.04 32.26 7.24
C GLU A 171 -2.52 32.29 7.02
N THR A 172 -1.75 32.48 8.09
CA THR A 172 -0.28 32.59 8.02
C THR A 172 0.44 31.25 7.96
N GLU A 173 -0.21 30.18 8.42
CA GLU A 173 0.38 28.85 8.58
C GLU A 173 -0.54 27.80 7.95
N ARG A 174 -0.30 27.48 6.68
CA ARG A 174 -1.05 26.46 5.91
C ARG A 174 -0.92 25.02 6.45
N ALA A 175 -0.41 24.82 7.65
CA ALA A 175 -0.21 23.51 8.25
C ALA A 175 -0.21 23.58 9.79
N CYS A 176 -0.71 22.53 10.44
CA CYS A 176 -0.62 22.41 11.88
C CYS A 176 0.82 22.07 12.30
N MET A 177 1.45 22.97 13.07
CA MET A 177 2.85 22.79 13.52
C MET A 177 3.08 21.53 14.36
N ILE A 178 2.07 21.09 15.12
CA ILE A 178 2.14 19.83 15.88
C ILE A 178 2.27 18.63 14.94
N VAL A 179 1.51 18.62 13.84
CA VAL A 179 1.59 17.56 12.82
C VAL A 179 2.92 17.59 12.10
N ARG A 180 3.42 18.78 11.74
CA ARG A 180 4.75 18.93 11.13
C ARG A 180 5.86 18.44 12.05
N LEU A 181 5.79 18.75 13.35
CA LEU A 181 6.77 18.28 14.35
C LEU A 181 6.73 16.75 14.47
N MET A 182 5.54 16.17 14.56
CA MET A 182 5.36 14.73 14.61
C MET A 182 5.88 14.05 13.35
N LEU A 183 5.57 14.59 12.17
CA LEU A 183 6.07 14.10 10.88
C LEU A 183 7.60 14.12 10.84
N ARG A 184 8.22 15.24 11.25
CA ARG A 184 9.69 15.34 11.35
C ARG A 184 10.28 14.29 12.28
N CYS A 185 9.62 14.01 13.40
CA CYS A 185 10.04 13.00 14.37
C CYS A 185 10.03 11.58 13.78
N VAL A 186 8.96 11.19 13.06
CA VAL A 186 8.82 9.82 12.54
C VAL A 186 9.48 9.58 11.18
N GLN A 187 9.88 10.65 10.48
CA GLN A 187 10.68 10.56 9.26
C GLN A 187 12.15 10.23 9.55
N GLU A 188 12.68 10.72 10.67
CA GLU A 188 14.05 10.43 11.11
C GLU A 188 14.10 9.05 11.78
N VAL A 189 15.09 8.22 11.42
CA VAL A 189 15.17 6.83 11.90
C VAL A 189 15.29 6.76 13.42
N ASP A 190 16.18 7.58 14.01
CA ASP A 190 16.38 7.67 15.45
C ASP A 190 15.14 8.22 16.15
N GLY A 191 14.47 9.22 15.54
CA GLY A 191 13.25 9.82 16.08
C GLY A 191 12.07 8.85 16.09
N LEU A 192 11.88 8.06 15.02
CA LEU A 192 10.86 7.01 14.96
C LEU A 192 11.11 5.93 16.02
N ALA A 193 12.35 5.45 16.13
CA ALA A 193 12.73 4.43 17.10
C ALA A 193 12.49 4.91 18.55
N ALA A 194 12.96 6.11 18.89
CA ALA A 194 12.77 6.69 20.22
C ALA A 194 11.29 6.96 20.53
N PHE A 195 10.50 7.39 19.53
CA PHE A 195 9.07 7.60 19.68
C PHE A 195 8.30 6.29 19.95
N ILE A 196 8.60 5.22 19.21
CA ILE A 196 7.98 3.90 19.41
C ILE A 196 8.39 3.31 20.77
N ASP A 197 9.67 3.34 21.11
CA ASP A 197 10.17 2.87 22.41
C ASP A 197 9.45 3.60 23.54
N ARG A 198 9.32 4.93 23.40
CA ARG A 198 8.63 5.71 24.41
C ARG A 198 7.16 5.35 24.54
N ILE A 199 6.45 5.13 23.43
CA ILE A 199 5.06 4.62 23.44
C ILE A 199 4.97 3.24 24.10
N GLY A 200 5.86 2.32 23.76
CA GLY A 200 5.90 0.96 24.30
C GLY A 200 6.23 0.91 25.80
N SER A 201 6.97 1.90 26.30
CA SER A 201 7.30 2.04 27.73
C SER A 201 6.14 2.54 28.61
N ARG A 202 5.03 3.00 28.00
CA ARG A 202 3.83 3.46 28.71
C ARG A 202 2.89 2.28 29.03
N GLU A 203 1.72 2.59 29.60
CA GLU A 203 0.69 1.58 29.86
C GLU A 203 0.26 0.86 28.56
N ALA A 204 -0.15 -0.41 28.68
CA ALA A 204 -0.45 -1.27 27.53
C ALA A 204 -1.54 -0.73 26.58
N GLY A 205 -2.42 0.15 27.06
CA GLY A 205 -3.45 0.81 26.25
C GLY A 205 -2.96 2.04 25.49
N PHE A 206 -1.80 2.60 25.84
CA PHE A 206 -1.31 3.86 25.29
C PHE A 206 -1.03 3.83 23.78
N PRO A 207 -0.45 2.77 23.17
CA PRO A 207 -0.28 2.71 21.72
C PRO A 207 -1.61 2.82 20.96
N ARG A 208 -2.67 2.18 21.47
CA ARG A 208 -4.02 2.28 20.90
C ARG A 208 -4.57 3.69 21.01
N HIS A 209 -4.37 4.33 22.16
CA HIS A 209 -4.77 5.73 22.33
C HIS A 209 -4.08 6.67 21.33
N VAL A 210 -2.77 6.50 21.09
CA VAL A 210 -2.03 7.27 20.07
C VAL A 210 -2.57 7.01 18.67
N ALA A 211 -2.83 5.74 18.31
CA ALA A 211 -3.41 5.39 17.01
C ALA A 211 -4.82 6.00 16.83
N GLN A 212 -5.68 5.91 17.85
CA GLN A 212 -7.01 6.52 17.86
C GLN A 212 -6.94 8.04 17.63
N LEU A 213 -6.09 8.74 18.38
CA LEU A 213 -5.93 10.19 18.24
C LEU A 213 -5.40 10.57 16.85
N THR A 214 -4.48 9.78 16.30
CA THR A 214 -3.95 9.96 14.94
C THR A 214 -5.06 9.86 13.90
N LEU A 215 -5.97 8.89 14.04
CA LEU A 215 -7.10 8.73 13.14
C LEU A 215 -8.17 9.81 13.34
N GLN A 216 -8.43 10.25 14.58
CA GLN A 216 -9.35 11.36 14.85
C GLN A 216 -8.88 12.69 14.25
N ARG A 217 -7.57 12.85 13.98
CA ARG A 217 -7.04 14.02 13.26
C ARG A 217 -7.51 14.07 11.81
N LEU A 218 -7.69 12.91 11.15
CA LEU A 218 -8.28 12.84 9.81
C LEU A 218 -9.74 13.35 9.85
N ASP A 219 -10.51 12.88 10.83
CA ASP A 219 -11.90 13.31 11.03
C ASP A 219 -11.99 14.82 11.35
N ALA A 220 -10.98 15.39 12.02
CA ALA A 220 -10.92 16.82 12.31
C ALA A 220 -10.69 17.68 11.07
N ALA A 221 -9.87 17.22 10.10
CA ALA A 221 -9.68 17.92 8.83
C ALA A 221 -11.00 18.03 8.05
N HIS A 222 -11.81 16.96 8.06
CA HIS A 222 -13.14 16.96 7.46
C HIS A 222 -14.09 17.96 8.08
N ARG A 223 -14.14 18.01 9.42
CA ARG A 223 -15.00 18.98 10.10
C ARG A 223 -14.61 20.43 9.81
N VAL A 224 -13.34 20.69 9.50
CA VAL A 224 -12.92 22.04 9.04
C VAL A 224 -13.48 22.32 7.64
N LEU A 225 -13.40 21.36 6.71
CA LEU A 225 -13.97 21.50 5.36
C LEU A 225 -15.48 21.71 5.39
N GLU A 226 -16.20 20.94 6.21
CA GLU A 226 -17.64 21.05 6.36
C GLU A 226 -18.07 22.40 6.95
N ARG A 227 -17.31 22.93 7.91
CA ARG A 227 -17.65 24.18 8.61
C ARG A 227 -17.45 25.43 7.76
N HIS A 228 -16.33 25.51 7.03
CA HIS A 228 -15.92 26.77 6.40
C HIS A 228 -16.30 26.89 4.92
N GLY A 229 -16.89 25.84 4.35
CA GLY A 229 -17.17 25.76 2.91
C GLY A 229 -15.87 25.55 2.14
N GLY A 230 -15.86 24.62 1.19
CA GLY A 230 -14.65 24.19 0.48
C GLY A 230 -14.04 25.27 -0.43
N THR A 231 -13.51 26.36 0.12
CA THR A 231 -12.69 27.33 -0.61
C THR A 231 -11.35 26.70 -0.99
N ASP A 232 -10.70 27.25 -2.01
CA ASP A 232 -9.41 26.77 -2.53
C ASP A 232 -8.35 26.66 -1.41
N GLU A 233 -8.27 27.69 -0.55
CA GLU A 233 -7.31 27.73 0.56
C GLU A 233 -7.59 26.68 1.63
N ILE A 234 -8.86 26.51 2.02
CA ILE A 234 -9.25 25.55 3.06
C ILE A 234 -9.08 24.11 2.57
N VAL A 235 -9.47 23.82 1.32
CA VAL A 235 -9.29 22.49 0.71
C VAL A 235 -7.81 22.16 0.59
N GLY A 236 -6.98 23.09 0.09
CA GLY A 236 -5.53 22.90 0.01
C GLY A 236 -4.87 22.68 1.37
N GLY A 237 -5.23 23.48 2.38
CA GLY A 237 -4.69 23.34 3.74
C GLY A 237 -5.10 22.03 4.41
N ALA A 238 -6.38 21.64 4.30
CA ALA A 238 -6.87 20.38 4.86
C ALA A 238 -6.26 19.16 4.15
N LEU A 239 -6.05 19.22 2.84
CA LEU A 239 -5.42 18.15 2.07
C LEU A 239 -3.94 18.00 2.46
N ALA A 240 -3.20 19.11 2.55
CA ALA A 240 -1.81 19.11 3.00
C ALA A 240 -1.65 18.57 4.44
N TYR A 241 -2.57 18.93 5.34
CA TYR A 241 -2.62 18.37 6.69
C TYR A 241 -2.88 16.86 6.68
N THR A 242 -3.88 16.43 5.92
CA THR A 242 -4.25 15.01 5.80
C THR A 242 -3.08 14.20 5.25
N ARG A 243 -2.39 14.72 4.22
CA ARG A 243 -1.16 14.13 3.69
C ARG A 243 -0.12 13.87 4.77
N ASP A 244 0.17 14.88 5.59
CA ASP A 244 1.17 14.77 6.65
C ASP A 244 0.75 13.73 7.71
N VAL A 245 -0.54 13.67 8.08
CA VAL A 245 -1.07 12.65 9.00
C VAL A 245 -0.94 11.25 8.40
N VAL A 246 -1.22 11.07 7.10
CA VAL A 246 -1.09 9.77 6.43
C VAL A 246 0.38 9.35 6.30
N GLN A 247 1.30 10.29 6.07
CA GLN A 247 2.75 10.00 6.14
C GLN A 247 3.18 9.58 7.55
N ILE A 248 2.63 10.19 8.60
CA ILE A 248 2.87 9.74 9.97
C ILE A 248 2.38 8.30 10.17
N ILE A 249 1.18 7.98 9.68
CA ILE A 249 0.63 6.62 9.75
C ILE A 249 1.53 5.64 8.99
N ASP A 250 1.92 5.94 7.74
CA ASP A 250 2.82 5.11 6.93
C ASP A 250 4.11 4.76 7.68
N ARG A 251 4.73 5.74 8.34
CA ARG A 251 5.93 5.51 9.15
C ARG A 251 5.65 4.67 10.39
N LEU A 252 4.58 4.97 11.13
CA LEU A 252 4.25 4.25 12.37
C LEU A 252 3.84 2.79 12.12
N VAL A 253 3.12 2.48 11.06
CA VAL A 253 2.68 1.09 10.75
C VAL A 253 3.81 0.18 10.26
N THR A 254 5.03 0.70 10.10
CA THR A 254 6.23 -0.12 9.91
C THR A 254 6.64 -0.87 11.17
N ASP A 255 6.17 -0.42 12.34
CA ASP A 255 6.41 -1.10 13.61
C ASP A 255 5.23 -2.03 14.01
N PRO A 256 5.48 -3.29 14.41
CA PRO A 256 4.45 -4.24 14.82
C PRO A 256 3.53 -3.82 15.98
N LEU A 257 4.03 -3.03 16.94
CA LEU A 257 3.22 -2.55 18.07
C LEU A 257 2.20 -1.54 17.55
N MET A 258 2.68 -0.55 16.78
CA MET A 258 1.83 0.50 16.23
C MET A 258 0.88 -0.03 15.15
N GLN A 259 1.33 -0.95 14.29
CA GLN A 259 0.46 -1.60 13.30
C GLN A 259 -0.76 -2.23 13.98
N ARG A 260 -0.56 -3.05 15.03
CA ARG A 260 -1.67 -3.69 15.76
C ARG A 260 -2.60 -2.67 16.42
N ALA A 261 -2.03 -1.55 16.89
CA ALA A 261 -2.83 -0.45 17.43
C ALA A 261 -3.70 0.22 16.36
N PHE A 262 -3.19 0.45 15.14
CA PHE A 262 -3.95 1.00 14.02
C PHE A 262 -4.98 0.01 13.46
N GLU A 263 -4.64 -1.27 13.34
CA GLU A 263 -5.56 -2.33 12.92
C GLU A 263 -6.75 -2.46 13.88
N HIS A 264 -6.54 -2.29 15.19
CA HIS A 264 -7.62 -2.27 16.17
C HIS A 264 -8.66 -1.17 15.91
N HIS A 265 -8.29 -0.12 15.18
CA HIS A 265 -9.13 1.02 14.86
C HIS A 265 -9.53 1.08 13.37
N ASP A 266 -9.41 -0.03 12.62
CA ASP A 266 -9.76 -0.12 11.20
C ASP A 266 -9.14 1.00 10.35
N TYR A 267 -7.85 1.29 10.56
CA TYR A 267 -7.21 2.46 9.95
C TYR A 267 -7.37 2.54 8.43
N ALA A 268 -7.35 1.41 7.71
CA ALA A 268 -7.53 1.36 6.25
C ALA A 268 -8.92 1.86 5.81
N ARG A 269 -9.97 1.56 6.59
CA ARG A 269 -11.32 2.09 6.37
C ARG A 269 -11.32 3.60 6.59
N LYS A 270 -10.85 4.05 7.75
CA LYS A 270 -10.86 5.47 8.14
C LYS A 270 -10.04 6.35 7.20
N LEU A 271 -8.90 5.86 6.71
CA LEU A 271 -8.10 6.55 5.70
C LEU A 271 -8.88 6.71 4.39
N THR A 272 -9.52 5.65 3.93
CA THR A 272 -10.32 5.68 2.69
C THR A 272 -11.50 6.63 2.83
N GLU A 273 -12.26 6.52 3.92
CA GLU A 273 -13.37 7.43 4.24
C GLU A 273 -12.91 8.89 4.34
N ALA A 274 -11.70 9.11 4.89
CA ALA A 274 -11.08 10.43 4.92
C ALA A 274 -10.90 10.96 3.47
N PHE A 275 -10.17 10.28 2.60
CA PHE A 275 -9.97 10.83 1.25
C PHE A 275 -11.25 10.96 0.41
N GLN A 276 -12.26 10.11 0.63
CA GLN A 276 -13.55 10.27 -0.02
C GLN A 276 -14.24 11.59 0.33
N GLY A 277 -14.09 12.07 1.58
CA GLY A 277 -14.64 13.35 2.01
C GLY A 277 -14.08 14.55 1.24
N PHE A 278 -12.90 14.42 0.64
CA PHE A 278 -12.27 15.46 -0.18
C PHE A 278 -12.78 15.49 -1.62
N LEU A 279 -13.29 14.39 -2.17
CA LEU A 279 -13.68 14.33 -3.59
C LEU A 279 -14.73 15.39 -3.95
N LYS A 280 -15.82 15.48 -3.18
CA LYS A 280 -16.91 16.41 -3.47
C LYS A 280 -16.49 17.89 -3.37
N PRO A 281 -15.77 18.35 -2.32
CA PRO A 281 -15.22 19.71 -2.29
C PRO A 281 -14.29 20.00 -3.47
N ILE A 282 -13.42 19.06 -3.85
CA ILE A 282 -12.49 19.23 -4.97
C ILE A 282 -13.22 19.30 -6.32
N GLU A 283 -14.26 18.48 -6.51
CA GLU A 283 -15.13 18.52 -7.70
C GLU A 283 -15.89 19.84 -7.86
N ALA A 284 -16.25 20.48 -6.75
CA ALA A 284 -16.88 21.80 -6.77
C ALA A 284 -15.88 22.93 -7.10
N LEU A 285 -14.58 22.66 -6.93
CA LEU A 285 -13.48 23.53 -7.31
C LEU A 285 -12.94 23.14 -8.70
N ASP A 286 -11.69 23.49 -8.97
CA ASP A 286 -10.95 23.01 -10.14
C ASP A 286 -10.16 21.75 -9.74
N PRO A 287 -10.60 20.54 -10.15
CA PRO A 287 -9.93 19.29 -9.78
C PRO A 287 -8.46 19.27 -10.19
N THR A 288 -8.12 19.91 -11.31
CA THR A 288 -6.78 19.84 -11.91
C THR A 288 -5.69 20.39 -10.98
N LYS A 289 -6.04 21.34 -10.11
CA LYS A 289 -5.14 21.89 -9.09
C LYS A 289 -4.75 20.90 -7.99
N TYR A 290 -5.62 19.93 -7.71
CA TYR A 290 -5.50 19.04 -6.56
C TYR A 290 -5.13 17.61 -6.91
N VAL A 291 -5.13 17.24 -8.20
CA VAL A 291 -4.85 15.87 -8.65
C VAL A 291 -3.51 15.35 -8.13
N ASP A 292 -2.46 16.18 -8.12
CA ASP A 292 -1.14 15.76 -7.66
C ASP A 292 -1.06 15.55 -6.16
N ASP A 293 -1.59 16.51 -5.39
CA ASP A 293 -1.62 16.42 -3.93
C ASP A 293 -2.48 15.24 -3.49
N LEU A 294 -3.67 15.06 -4.08
CA LEU A 294 -4.55 13.94 -3.78
C LEU A 294 -3.95 12.61 -4.27
N GLY A 295 -3.34 12.57 -5.45
CA GLY A 295 -2.63 11.41 -5.97
C GLY A 295 -1.47 10.98 -5.08
N THR A 296 -0.70 11.94 -4.58
CA THR A 296 0.36 11.72 -3.58
C THR A 296 -0.23 11.15 -2.30
N CYS A 297 -1.32 11.73 -1.80
CA CYS A 297 -1.97 11.24 -0.59
C CYS A 297 -2.48 9.80 -0.73
N VAL A 298 -3.16 9.49 -1.83
CA VAL A 298 -3.67 8.13 -2.12
C VAL A 298 -2.51 7.15 -2.27
N SER A 299 -1.41 7.55 -2.89
CA SER A 299 -0.20 6.72 -2.99
C SER A 299 0.40 6.40 -1.62
N VAL A 300 0.59 7.39 -0.75
CA VAL A 300 1.08 7.15 0.62
C VAL A 300 0.09 6.29 1.43
N MET A 301 -1.22 6.49 1.26
CA MET A 301 -2.22 5.64 1.89
C MET A 301 -2.13 4.19 1.41
N VAL A 302 -2.05 3.97 0.10
CA VAL A 302 -1.88 2.63 -0.47
C VAL A 302 -0.56 2.02 0.02
N GLN A 303 0.52 2.80 0.09
CA GLN A 303 1.79 2.38 0.66
C GLN A 303 1.63 1.90 2.12
N ALA A 304 0.97 2.69 2.97
CA ALA A 304 0.72 2.34 4.38
C ALA A 304 -0.14 1.07 4.53
N ILE A 305 -1.05 0.82 3.59
CA ILE A 305 -1.86 -0.41 3.56
C ILE A 305 -1.02 -1.61 3.08
N LEU A 306 -0.24 -1.43 2.01
CA LEU A 306 0.46 -2.51 1.31
C LEU A 306 1.81 -2.90 1.91
N PHE A 307 2.50 -1.99 2.60
CA PHE A 307 3.85 -2.23 3.15
C PHE A 307 3.90 -2.30 4.67
N SER A 308 2.76 -2.31 5.36
CA SER A 308 2.70 -2.63 6.78
C SER A 308 3.44 -3.95 7.10
N ALA A 309 4.10 -4.01 8.26
CA ALA A 309 5.09 -5.03 8.60
C ALA A 309 4.54 -6.47 8.71
N GLN A 310 3.23 -6.69 8.58
CA GLN A 310 2.58 -7.99 8.80
C GLN A 310 1.60 -8.46 7.71
N SER A 311 1.01 -9.63 7.94
CA SER A 311 0.25 -10.49 7.02
C SER A 311 -1.20 -10.08 6.74
N ASN A 312 -1.69 -8.96 7.27
CA ASN A 312 -3.10 -8.55 7.12
C ASN A 312 -3.36 -7.62 5.91
N ARG A 313 -2.37 -7.44 5.04
CA ARG A 313 -2.45 -6.54 3.86
C ARG A 313 -3.65 -6.81 2.95
N PRO A 314 -3.99 -8.08 2.59
CA PRO A 314 -5.15 -8.34 1.74
C PRO A 314 -6.48 -7.91 2.38
N HIS A 315 -6.60 -8.06 3.70
CA HIS A 315 -7.79 -7.63 4.44
C HIS A 315 -7.90 -6.11 4.50
N ASN A 316 -6.81 -5.42 4.88
CA ASN A 316 -6.77 -3.96 4.93
C ASN A 316 -7.07 -3.36 3.55
N LEU A 317 -6.53 -3.97 2.49
CA LEU A 317 -6.83 -3.54 1.12
C LEU A 317 -8.28 -3.82 0.73
N ALA A 318 -8.81 -5.01 1.05
CA ALA A 318 -10.22 -5.32 0.80
C ALA A 318 -11.14 -4.34 1.55
N LEU A 319 -10.79 -3.98 2.79
CA LEU A 319 -11.52 -2.99 3.57
C LEU A 319 -11.46 -1.61 2.88
N ALA A 320 -10.28 -1.14 2.46
CA ALA A 320 -10.17 0.11 1.71
C ALA A 320 -10.99 0.10 0.40
N LEU A 321 -10.98 -1.01 -0.35
CA LEU A 321 -11.79 -1.17 -1.56
C LEU A 321 -13.29 -1.15 -1.26
N ALA A 322 -13.74 -1.81 -0.19
CA ALA A 322 -15.13 -1.81 0.24
C ALA A 322 -15.65 -0.40 0.60
N HIS A 323 -14.74 0.48 1.01
CA HIS A 323 -15.01 1.88 1.33
C HIS A 323 -14.62 2.83 0.19
N GLY A 324 -14.49 2.33 -1.05
CA GLY A 324 -14.41 3.13 -2.27
C GLY A 324 -13.03 3.71 -2.62
N LEU A 325 -11.94 3.03 -2.22
CA LEU A 325 -10.60 3.26 -2.78
C LEU A 325 -10.60 3.26 -4.32
N MET A 326 -11.32 2.32 -4.93
CA MET A 326 -11.36 2.22 -6.38
C MET A 326 -12.13 3.39 -7.02
N ASP A 327 -13.16 3.93 -6.38
CA ASP A 327 -13.84 5.16 -6.85
C ASP A 327 -12.85 6.33 -6.90
N MET A 328 -12.04 6.50 -5.84
CA MET A 328 -11.01 7.55 -5.80
C MET A 328 -9.98 7.39 -6.91
N LEU A 329 -9.52 6.17 -7.18
CA LEU A 329 -8.55 5.92 -8.26
C LEU A 329 -9.15 6.18 -9.64
N VAL A 330 -10.39 5.77 -9.88
CA VAL A 330 -11.09 6.08 -11.14
C VAL A 330 -11.29 7.59 -11.29
N TRP A 331 -11.64 8.29 -10.21
CA TRP A 331 -11.75 9.74 -10.20
C TRP A 331 -10.42 10.41 -10.56
N LEU A 332 -9.33 10.00 -9.90
CA LEU A 332 -7.98 10.53 -10.15
C LEU A 332 -7.53 10.29 -11.60
N LEU A 333 -7.81 9.10 -12.15
CA LEU A 333 -7.52 8.77 -13.55
C LEU A 333 -8.31 9.63 -14.54
N LYS A 334 -9.55 9.99 -14.22
CA LYS A 334 -10.35 10.90 -15.05
C LYS A 334 -9.80 12.32 -14.97
N ALA A 335 -9.50 12.79 -13.76
CA ALA A 335 -8.97 14.14 -13.54
C ALA A 335 -7.55 14.31 -14.13
N SER A 336 -6.76 13.24 -14.21
CA SER A 336 -5.40 13.27 -14.77
C SER A 336 -5.34 13.27 -16.30
N GLN A 337 -6.46 13.21 -17.02
CA GLN A 337 -6.45 13.19 -18.50
C GLN A 337 -5.88 14.47 -19.13
N ALA A 338 -5.84 15.57 -18.38
CA ALA A 338 -5.22 16.81 -18.82
C ALA A 338 -3.68 16.82 -18.71
N TRP A 339 -3.07 15.74 -18.22
CA TRP A 339 -1.65 15.69 -17.87
C TRP A 339 -0.86 14.87 -18.88
N GLU A 340 0.21 15.46 -19.45
CA GLU A 340 1.09 14.76 -20.38
C GLU A 340 1.94 13.68 -19.67
N ASP A 341 2.41 13.94 -18.46
CA ASP A 341 3.34 13.03 -17.76
C ASP A 341 2.67 12.08 -16.76
N GLY A 342 1.42 12.35 -16.34
CA GLY A 342 0.67 11.55 -15.38
C GLY A 342 1.34 11.41 -14.00
N PRO A 343 0.59 11.40 -12.89
CA PRO A 343 1.22 11.23 -11.57
C PRO A 343 1.80 9.81 -11.42
N HIS A 344 3.13 9.69 -11.30
CA HIS A 344 3.84 8.42 -11.00
C HIS A 344 3.24 7.67 -9.79
N ASN A 345 2.65 8.43 -8.86
CA ASN A 345 1.91 7.93 -7.71
C ASN A 345 0.74 6.99 -8.07
N LEU A 346 0.02 7.25 -9.18
CA LEU A 346 -1.07 6.38 -9.63
C LEU A 346 -0.56 5.10 -10.28
N VAL A 347 0.56 5.16 -11.00
CA VAL A 347 1.26 3.98 -11.52
C VAL A 347 1.60 3.03 -10.37
N PHE A 348 2.19 3.56 -9.30
CA PHE A 348 2.49 2.78 -8.10
C PHE A 348 1.22 2.16 -7.49
N CYS A 349 0.14 2.92 -7.34
CA CYS A 349 -1.12 2.42 -6.80
C CYS A 349 -1.71 1.26 -7.63
N LEU A 350 -1.76 1.40 -8.96
CA LEU A 350 -2.33 0.40 -9.86
C LEU A 350 -1.50 -0.88 -9.89
N SER A 351 -0.18 -0.75 -9.92
CA SER A 351 0.74 -1.89 -9.83
C SER A 351 0.60 -2.61 -8.49
N GLY A 352 0.54 -1.84 -7.40
CA GLY A 352 0.24 -2.33 -6.06
C GLY A 352 -1.06 -3.13 -6.04
N LEU A 353 -2.18 -2.56 -6.48
CA LEU A 353 -3.47 -3.26 -6.54
C LEU A 353 -3.42 -4.54 -7.38
N ALA A 354 -2.78 -4.49 -8.56
CA ALA A 354 -2.64 -5.65 -9.44
C ALA A 354 -1.96 -6.82 -8.73
N SER A 355 -0.95 -6.56 -7.90
CA SER A 355 -0.23 -7.59 -7.15
C SER A 355 -1.08 -8.29 -6.08
N TYR A 356 -2.20 -7.68 -5.66
CA TYR A 356 -3.11 -8.24 -4.65
C TYR A 356 -4.39 -8.86 -5.24
N LEU A 357 -4.59 -8.80 -6.57
CA LEU A 357 -5.71 -9.48 -7.23
C LEU A 357 -5.79 -11.00 -6.98
N PRO A 358 -4.67 -11.74 -6.76
CA PRO A 358 -4.76 -13.15 -6.39
C PRO A 358 -5.56 -13.38 -5.12
N TRP A 359 -5.70 -12.41 -4.22
CA TRP A 359 -6.45 -12.58 -2.98
C TRP A 359 -7.96 -12.44 -3.23
N THR A 360 -8.74 -13.49 -2.94
CA THR A 360 -10.18 -13.49 -3.24
C THR A 360 -10.93 -12.40 -2.47
N ALA A 361 -10.50 -12.07 -1.26
CA ALA A 361 -11.06 -10.97 -0.48
C ALA A 361 -10.96 -9.63 -1.23
N VAL A 362 -9.82 -9.35 -1.87
CA VAL A 362 -9.59 -8.13 -2.66
C VAL A 362 -10.41 -8.18 -3.95
N LEU A 363 -10.33 -9.30 -4.68
CA LEU A 363 -11.04 -9.49 -5.94
C LEU A 363 -12.56 -9.31 -5.78
N LEU A 364 -13.15 -9.82 -4.70
CA LEU A 364 -14.57 -9.72 -4.44
C LEU A 364 -15.05 -8.28 -4.25
N GLN A 365 -14.23 -7.41 -3.66
CA GLN A 365 -14.56 -5.99 -3.49
C GLN A 365 -14.50 -5.23 -4.81
N LEU A 366 -13.75 -5.74 -5.80
CA LEU A 366 -13.70 -5.18 -7.15
C LEU A 366 -14.86 -5.65 -8.05
N ARG A 367 -15.71 -6.57 -7.58
CA ARG A 367 -16.81 -7.13 -8.38
C ARG A 367 -17.83 -6.08 -8.86
N PRO A 368 -18.23 -5.08 -8.05
CA PRO A 368 -19.09 -4.00 -8.53
C PRO A 368 -18.46 -3.27 -9.72
N TYR A 369 -17.17 -2.94 -9.64
CA TYR A 369 -16.43 -2.29 -10.72
C TYR A 369 -16.30 -3.15 -11.96
N TYR A 370 -16.17 -4.47 -11.81
CA TYR A 370 -16.17 -5.38 -12.96
C TYR A 370 -17.51 -5.39 -13.71
N LYS A 371 -18.64 -5.28 -13.01
CA LYS A 371 -19.95 -5.17 -13.68
C LYS A 371 -20.07 -3.85 -14.40
N VAL A 372 -19.63 -2.76 -13.76
CA VAL A 372 -19.61 -1.41 -14.32
C VAL A 372 -18.56 -1.29 -15.43
N ARG A 373 -17.53 -2.16 -15.47
CA ARG A 373 -16.47 -2.18 -16.48
C ARG A 373 -16.99 -2.26 -17.90
N LEU A 374 -18.13 -2.91 -18.16
CA LEU A 374 -18.70 -2.89 -19.52
C LEU A 374 -19.14 -1.49 -19.95
N GLU A 375 -19.50 -0.63 -19.00
CA GLU A 375 -19.80 0.79 -19.22
C GLU A 375 -18.52 1.64 -19.14
N VAL A 376 -17.64 1.34 -18.19
CA VAL A 376 -16.35 2.01 -18.02
C VAL A 376 -15.38 1.64 -19.12
N GLU A 377 -15.47 0.55 -19.88
CA GLU A 377 -14.64 0.30 -21.07
C GLU A 377 -15.13 1.12 -22.27
N LYS A 378 -16.42 1.44 -22.35
CA LYS A 378 -16.90 2.45 -23.31
C LYS A 378 -16.35 3.83 -22.95
N GLU A 379 -16.36 4.17 -21.66
CA GLU A 379 -15.78 5.42 -21.18
C GLU A 379 -14.25 5.38 -21.16
N ALA A 380 -13.65 4.21 -20.94
CA ALA A 380 -12.21 3.99 -20.87
C ALA A 380 -11.62 3.74 -22.23
N GLY A 381 -12.41 3.52 -23.28
CA GLY A 381 -12.03 3.94 -24.61
C GLY A 381 -11.65 5.43 -24.54
N ARG A 382 -12.55 6.31 -24.12
CA ARG A 382 -12.21 7.75 -24.04
C ARG A 382 -11.03 8.02 -23.09
N ILE A 383 -10.99 7.35 -21.93
CA ILE A 383 -9.87 7.46 -20.96
C ILE A 383 -8.55 6.93 -21.55
N SER A 384 -8.51 5.75 -22.17
CA SER A 384 -7.29 5.12 -22.72
C SER A 384 -6.74 5.86 -23.93
N GLY A 385 -7.58 6.65 -24.60
CA GLY A 385 -7.21 7.48 -25.75
C GLY A 385 -6.55 8.78 -25.30
N GLY A 386 -6.88 9.25 -24.09
CA GLY A 386 -6.29 10.43 -23.45
C GLY A 386 -5.14 10.12 -22.48
N ILE A 387 -5.18 8.99 -21.76
CA ILE A 387 -4.10 8.58 -20.85
C ILE A 387 -3.01 7.87 -21.65
N THR A 388 -1.98 8.63 -22.01
CA THR A 388 -0.77 8.14 -22.65
C THR A 388 0.27 7.75 -21.59
N GLY A 389 1.49 7.41 -22.04
CA GLY A 389 2.61 7.12 -21.15
C GLY A 389 2.44 5.89 -20.26
N ASP A 390 3.12 5.92 -19.11
CA ASP A 390 3.20 4.79 -18.18
C ASP A 390 1.90 4.58 -17.40
N LEU A 391 1.17 5.65 -17.08
CA LEU A 391 -0.13 5.54 -16.41
C LEU A 391 -1.14 4.76 -17.24
N GLY A 392 -1.24 5.06 -18.54
CA GLY A 392 -2.13 4.34 -19.45
C GLY A 392 -1.72 2.87 -19.59
N ARG A 393 -0.41 2.59 -19.62
CA ARG A 393 0.14 1.23 -19.65
C ARG A 393 -0.24 0.44 -18.41
N GLU A 394 -0.04 1.00 -17.22
CA GLU A 394 -0.36 0.33 -15.95
C GLU A 394 -1.87 0.16 -15.75
N TRP A 395 -2.69 1.13 -16.15
CA TRP A 395 -4.14 0.97 -16.15
C TRP A 395 -4.59 -0.20 -17.02
N ARG A 396 -4.04 -0.34 -18.23
CA ARG A 396 -4.32 -1.48 -19.11
C ARG A 396 -3.87 -2.80 -18.49
N ARG A 397 -2.65 -2.85 -17.91
CA ARG A 397 -2.14 -4.04 -17.21
C ARG A 397 -3.04 -4.45 -16.06
N PHE A 398 -3.44 -3.49 -15.22
CA PHE A 398 -4.37 -3.72 -14.12
C PHE A 398 -5.71 -4.29 -14.62
N ASN A 399 -6.32 -3.70 -15.65
CA ASN A 399 -7.60 -4.17 -16.20
C ASN A 399 -7.52 -5.57 -16.82
N VAL A 400 -6.44 -5.87 -17.55
CA VAL A 400 -6.21 -7.21 -18.09
C VAL A 400 -6.06 -8.22 -16.96
N ALA A 401 -5.23 -7.92 -15.95
CA ALA A 401 -5.08 -8.77 -14.79
C ALA A 401 -6.43 -8.98 -14.07
N LEU A 402 -7.19 -7.92 -13.82
CA LEU A 402 -8.50 -7.98 -13.20
C LEU A 402 -9.47 -8.87 -13.99
N TRP A 403 -9.47 -8.77 -15.32
CA TRP A 403 -10.27 -9.63 -16.20
C TRP A 403 -9.94 -11.10 -16.00
N GLU A 404 -8.66 -11.46 -16.14
CA GLU A 404 -8.18 -12.84 -15.99
C GLU A 404 -8.57 -13.42 -14.64
N HIS A 405 -8.47 -12.61 -13.58
CA HIS A 405 -8.81 -13.03 -12.22
C HIS A 405 -10.31 -13.28 -12.07
N PHE A 406 -11.18 -12.44 -12.65
CA PHE A 406 -12.62 -12.67 -12.63
C PHE A 406 -13.05 -13.83 -13.52
N GLN A 407 -12.41 -14.06 -14.66
CA GLN A 407 -12.67 -15.23 -15.50
C GLN A 407 -12.31 -16.52 -14.75
N ALA A 408 -11.10 -16.58 -14.18
CA ALA A 408 -10.69 -17.69 -13.33
C ALA A 408 -11.64 -17.88 -12.14
N TYR A 409 -12.08 -16.78 -11.50
CA TYR A 409 -13.02 -16.83 -10.39
C TYR A 409 -14.42 -17.29 -10.82
N GLY A 410 -14.90 -16.89 -12.00
CA GLY A 410 -16.21 -17.29 -12.52
C GLY A 410 -16.26 -18.74 -13.00
N LEU A 411 -15.13 -19.24 -13.52
CA LEU A 411 -14.93 -20.67 -13.81
C LEU A 411 -14.87 -21.48 -12.52
N TRP A 412 -14.39 -20.88 -11.44
CA TRP A 412 -14.42 -21.46 -10.11
C TRP A 412 -15.83 -21.34 -9.50
N ASP A 413 -16.57 -22.44 -9.48
CA ASP A 413 -17.93 -22.53 -8.90
C ASP A 413 -17.98 -22.38 -7.36
N GLY A 414 -16.91 -21.85 -6.75
CA GLY A 414 -16.73 -21.72 -5.30
C GLY A 414 -16.47 -23.06 -4.60
N LYS A 415 -16.46 -24.19 -5.31
CA LYS A 415 -16.19 -25.50 -4.71
C LYS A 415 -14.68 -25.73 -4.66
N VAL A 416 -14.22 -26.23 -3.52
CA VAL A 416 -12.83 -26.70 -3.36
C VAL A 416 -12.74 -28.05 -4.06
N ARG A 417 -11.96 -28.13 -5.14
CA ARG A 417 -11.66 -29.37 -5.89
C ARG A 417 -10.16 -29.64 -5.87
N LEU A 418 -9.60 -29.80 -4.68
CA LEU A 418 -8.19 -30.05 -4.42
C LEU A 418 -8.00 -31.45 -3.84
N CYS A 419 -6.84 -32.04 -4.13
CA CYS A 419 -6.40 -33.26 -3.47
C CYS A 419 -4.90 -33.16 -3.24
N ASP A 420 -4.49 -33.14 -1.98
CA ASP A 420 -3.08 -33.08 -1.58
C ASP A 420 -2.38 -34.45 -1.66
N ASN A 421 -3.14 -35.54 -1.84
CA ASN A 421 -2.55 -36.84 -2.14
C ASN A 421 -1.93 -36.81 -3.56
N LEU A 422 -0.60 -36.76 -3.62
CA LEU A 422 0.16 -36.76 -4.88
C LEU A 422 -0.06 -38.02 -5.75
N GLU A 423 -0.47 -39.13 -5.16
CA GLU A 423 -0.83 -40.37 -5.87
C GLU A 423 -2.30 -40.39 -6.32
N CYS A 424 -3.03 -39.29 -6.14
CA CYS A 424 -4.42 -39.19 -6.55
C CYS A 424 -4.55 -39.45 -8.07
N GLN A 425 -5.07 -40.62 -8.42
CA GLN A 425 -5.27 -41.01 -9.81
C GLN A 425 -6.48 -40.34 -10.46
N ARG A 426 -7.28 -39.56 -9.70
CA ARG A 426 -8.34 -38.71 -10.24
C ARG A 426 -7.74 -37.46 -10.89
N ALA A 427 -6.77 -37.68 -11.78
CA ALA A 427 -5.98 -36.67 -12.44
C ALA A 427 -6.87 -35.57 -13.07
N THR A 428 -8.08 -35.90 -13.53
CA THR A 428 -8.94 -35.00 -14.30
C THR A 428 -10.04 -34.30 -13.48
N HIS A 429 -9.71 -33.74 -12.31
CA HIS A 429 -10.67 -32.86 -11.61
C HIS A 429 -10.92 -31.52 -12.35
N SER A 430 -10.17 -31.25 -13.42
CA SER A 430 -10.05 -29.93 -14.02
C SER A 430 -10.75 -29.71 -15.38
N GLY A 431 -11.84 -30.42 -15.71
CA GLY A 431 -12.61 -30.00 -16.89
C GLY A 431 -13.95 -30.66 -17.16
N ASN A 432 -14.09 -31.97 -16.92
CA ASN A 432 -15.34 -32.72 -17.18
C ASN A 432 -15.77 -33.59 -16.00
N ALA A 433 -15.21 -33.28 -14.84
CA ALA A 433 -15.56 -33.89 -13.58
C ALA A 433 -17.07 -33.63 -13.35
N PRO A 434 -17.94 -34.67 -13.33
CA PRO A 434 -19.38 -34.46 -13.27
C PRO A 434 -19.71 -33.58 -12.06
N ALA A 435 -20.71 -32.70 -12.21
CA ALA A 435 -21.12 -31.72 -11.18
C ALA A 435 -21.41 -32.35 -9.81
N SER A 436 -21.58 -33.68 -9.77
CA SER A 436 -21.78 -34.53 -8.60
C SER A 436 -20.51 -34.92 -7.85
N LEU A 437 -19.31 -34.51 -8.28
CA LEU A 437 -18.10 -34.84 -7.51
C LEU A 437 -18.16 -34.17 -6.12
N PRO A 438 -17.85 -34.93 -5.07
CA PRO A 438 -17.88 -34.41 -3.71
C PRO A 438 -16.89 -33.25 -3.59
N THR A 439 -17.31 -32.21 -2.87
CA THR A 439 -16.42 -31.14 -2.42
C THR A 439 -15.25 -31.75 -1.65
N SER A 440 -14.07 -31.17 -1.84
CA SER A 440 -12.89 -31.63 -1.11
C SER A 440 -13.11 -31.46 0.38
N LYS A 441 -12.72 -32.47 1.15
CA LYS A 441 -12.78 -32.45 2.61
C LYS A 441 -11.44 -31.98 3.15
N GLU A 442 -11.48 -31.02 4.06
CA GLU A 442 -10.29 -30.60 4.81
C GLU A 442 -9.94 -31.63 5.89
N CYS A 443 -8.66 -31.77 6.21
CA CYS A 443 -8.27 -32.54 7.38
C CYS A 443 -8.80 -31.88 8.67
N ALA A 444 -9.51 -32.64 9.51
CA ALA A 444 -10.05 -32.13 10.76
C ALA A 444 -8.97 -31.75 11.79
N GLY A 445 -7.75 -32.28 11.66
CA GLY A 445 -6.64 -31.99 12.57
C GLY A 445 -5.96 -30.65 12.27
N CYS A 446 -5.41 -30.50 11.07
CA CYS A 446 -4.63 -29.31 10.68
C CYS A 446 -5.41 -28.29 9.85
N SER A 447 -6.47 -28.70 9.13
CA SER A 447 -7.18 -27.91 8.12
C SER A 447 -6.31 -27.32 6.98
N SER A 448 -5.04 -27.68 6.89
CA SER A 448 -4.12 -27.22 5.84
C SER A 448 -4.18 -28.11 4.59
N PHE A 449 -4.51 -29.39 4.78
CA PHE A 449 -4.63 -30.38 3.72
C PHE A 449 -6.09 -30.59 3.30
N ALA A 450 -6.32 -30.75 2.00
CA ALA A 450 -7.62 -31.01 1.39
C ALA A 450 -7.58 -32.28 0.51
N TYR A 451 -8.63 -33.10 0.59
CA TYR A 451 -8.72 -34.36 -0.14
C TYR A 451 -10.04 -34.50 -0.87
N CYS A 452 -10.01 -35.07 -2.08
CA CYS A 452 -11.23 -35.37 -2.84
C CYS A 452 -12.05 -36.56 -2.28
N GLY A 453 -11.61 -37.16 -1.17
CA GLY A 453 -12.29 -38.25 -0.46
C GLY A 453 -11.40 -38.96 0.55
N GLU A 454 -12.01 -39.78 1.41
CA GLU A 454 -11.34 -40.48 2.52
C GLU A 454 -10.27 -41.48 2.07
N LEU A 455 -10.43 -42.09 0.89
CA LEU A 455 -9.42 -43.00 0.36
C LEU A 455 -8.11 -42.27 0.08
N CYS A 456 -8.20 -41.07 -0.53
CA CYS A 456 -7.02 -40.27 -0.81
C CYS A 456 -6.38 -39.73 0.48
N GLN A 457 -7.21 -39.33 1.45
CA GLN A 457 -6.75 -38.93 2.77
C GLN A 457 -6.01 -40.07 3.48
N ARG A 458 -6.58 -41.28 3.54
CA ARG A 458 -5.95 -42.45 4.19
C ARG A 458 -4.60 -42.79 3.58
N LYS A 459 -4.52 -42.88 2.25
CA LYS A 459 -3.27 -43.17 1.55
C LYS A 459 -2.17 -42.14 1.86
N ASP A 460 -2.50 -40.85 1.78
CA ASP A 460 -1.53 -39.79 2.06
C ASP A 460 -1.20 -39.69 3.57
N TRP A 461 -2.15 -40.03 4.44
CA TRP A 461 -1.94 -40.13 5.88
C TRP A 461 -0.89 -41.18 6.23
N ASP A 462 -1.04 -42.39 5.71
CA ASP A 462 -0.12 -43.51 5.94
C ASP A 462 1.26 -43.23 5.32
N ALA A 463 1.30 -42.57 4.16
CA ALA A 463 2.54 -42.25 3.46
C ALA A 463 3.32 -41.09 4.12
N ARG A 464 2.65 -39.97 4.45
CA ARG A 464 3.31 -38.71 4.81
C ARG A 464 2.58 -37.84 5.81
N HIS A 465 1.30 -37.52 5.58
CA HIS A 465 0.60 -36.46 6.30
C HIS A 465 0.52 -36.72 7.81
N SER A 466 0.46 -37.98 8.27
CA SER A 466 0.50 -38.29 9.71
C SER A 466 1.69 -37.65 10.44
N LYS A 467 2.84 -37.51 9.77
CA LYS A 467 4.07 -36.89 10.32
C LYS A 467 4.06 -35.36 10.25
N GLU A 468 3.34 -34.79 9.29
CA GLU A 468 3.27 -33.35 9.03
C GLU A 468 2.09 -32.66 9.75
N CYS A 469 1.04 -33.43 10.08
CA CYS A 469 -0.23 -32.90 10.57
C CYS A 469 -0.07 -32.04 11.83
N ALA A 470 0.80 -32.45 12.76
CA ALA A 470 1.03 -31.72 14.00
C ALA A 470 1.65 -30.33 13.74
N SER A 471 2.69 -30.25 12.90
CA SER A 471 3.31 -28.97 12.50
C SER A 471 2.31 -28.10 11.73
N ALA A 472 1.66 -28.68 10.71
CA ALA A 472 0.68 -27.98 9.89
C ALA A 472 -0.51 -27.46 10.71
N ARG A 473 -0.86 -28.13 11.81
CA ARG A 473 -1.89 -27.67 12.75
C ARG A 473 -1.42 -26.44 13.52
N ILE A 474 -0.18 -26.43 14.01
CA ILE A 474 0.39 -25.26 14.70
C ILE A 474 0.39 -24.06 13.74
N ASP A 475 0.87 -24.25 12.51
CA ASP A 475 0.88 -23.21 11.49
C ASP A 475 -0.53 -22.71 11.18
N SER A 476 -1.49 -23.62 11.01
CA SER A 476 -2.89 -23.28 10.78
C SER A 476 -3.49 -22.47 11.92
N ILE A 477 -3.18 -22.79 13.18
CA ILE A 477 -3.62 -22.02 14.35
C ILE A 477 -3.01 -20.62 14.32
N ILE A 478 -1.70 -20.49 14.08
CA ILE A 478 -1.00 -19.19 14.01
C ILE A 478 -1.58 -18.34 12.87
N HIS A 479 -1.78 -18.92 11.70
CA HIS A 479 -2.33 -18.23 10.53
C HIS A 479 -3.80 -17.86 10.69
N ARG A 480 -4.61 -18.68 11.38
CA ARG A 480 -6.03 -18.35 11.67
C ARG A 480 -6.17 -17.31 12.77
N ALA A 481 -5.26 -17.31 13.74
CA ALA A 481 -5.21 -16.28 14.78
C ALA A 481 -4.82 -14.90 14.21
N THR A 482 -4.21 -14.86 13.02
CA THR A 482 -3.83 -13.63 12.33
C THR A 482 -4.82 -13.34 11.20
N PRO A 483 -5.70 -12.33 11.33
CA PRO A 483 -6.63 -11.97 10.26
C PRO A 483 -5.91 -11.78 8.92
N GLY A 484 -6.54 -12.21 7.82
CA GLY A 484 -6.00 -12.09 6.46
C GLY A 484 -4.79 -12.98 6.12
N ALA A 485 -4.10 -13.54 7.11
CA ALA A 485 -2.91 -14.39 6.90
C ALA A 485 -3.26 -15.83 6.53
N TRP A 486 -4.50 -16.25 6.76
CA TRP A 486 -4.92 -17.62 6.53
C TRP A 486 -5.06 -17.93 5.03
N TYR A 487 -4.11 -18.70 4.52
CA TYR A 487 -4.17 -19.24 3.17
C TYR A 487 -5.11 -20.46 3.10
N SER A 488 -6.41 -20.19 3.13
CA SER A 488 -7.46 -21.23 3.18
C SER A 488 -7.42 -22.19 1.97
N PRO A 489 -7.91 -23.44 2.10
CA PRO A 489 -8.06 -24.36 0.97
C PRO A 489 -8.93 -23.78 -0.16
N ARG A 490 -9.87 -22.89 0.19
CA ARG A 490 -10.67 -22.10 -0.75
C ARG A 490 -9.79 -21.16 -1.59
N GLN A 491 -8.90 -20.42 -0.94
CA GLN A 491 -7.94 -19.54 -1.59
C GLN A 491 -6.93 -20.34 -2.45
N ARG A 492 -6.47 -21.50 -1.97
CA ARG A 492 -5.64 -22.45 -2.75
C ARG A 492 -6.35 -22.90 -4.02
N ALA A 493 -7.62 -23.29 -3.93
CA ALA A 493 -8.39 -23.77 -5.08
C ALA A 493 -8.55 -22.67 -6.13
N TYR A 494 -8.81 -21.44 -5.69
CA TYR A 494 -8.85 -20.28 -6.57
C TYR A 494 -7.50 -20.05 -7.29
N HIS A 495 -6.37 -20.09 -6.58
CA HIS A 495 -5.04 -19.94 -7.20
C HIS A 495 -4.76 -21.04 -8.22
N VAL A 496 -5.14 -22.29 -7.94
CA VAL A 496 -5.01 -23.39 -8.92
C VAL A 496 -5.83 -23.11 -10.17
N ALA A 497 -7.09 -22.70 -10.02
CA ALA A 497 -7.95 -22.33 -11.14
C ALA A 497 -7.37 -21.16 -11.95
N LEU A 498 -6.78 -20.16 -11.29
CA LEU A 498 -6.12 -19.03 -11.93
C LEU A 498 -4.88 -19.45 -12.73
N ILE A 499 -4.02 -20.29 -12.15
CA ILE A 499 -2.82 -20.83 -12.83
C ILE A 499 -3.24 -21.65 -14.05
N GLU A 500 -4.23 -22.53 -13.90
CA GLU A 500 -4.78 -23.32 -15.00
C GLU A 500 -5.36 -22.44 -16.10
N HIS A 501 -6.16 -21.43 -15.74
CA HIS A 501 -6.72 -20.47 -16.69
C HIS A 501 -5.63 -19.74 -17.48
N ARG A 502 -4.60 -19.22 -16.80
CA ARG A 502 -3.49 -18.52 -17.46
C ARG A 502 -2.69 -19.43 -18.37
N PHE A 503 -2.41 -20.65 -17.93
CA PHE A 503 -1.70 -21.64 -18.74
C PHE A 503 -2.51 -22.01 -20.00
N ASN A 504 -3.81 -22.27 -19.85
CA ASN A 504 -4.67 -22.58 -20.99
C ASN A 504 -4.77 -21.40 -21.96
N SER A 505 -4.93 -20.17 -21.46
CA SER A 505 -4.91 -18.95 -22.28
C SER A 505 -3.56 -18.72 -22.98
N PHE A 506 -2.45 -19.10 -22.35
CA PHE A 506 -1.13 -19.09 -22.99
C PHE A 506 -1.05 -20.12 -24.13
N LEU A 507 -1.46 -21.37 -23.87
CA LEU A 507 -1.49 -22.42 -24.88
C LEU A 507 -2.38 -22.04 -26.06
N GLU A 508 -3.58 -21.50 -25.82
CA GLU A 508 -4.46 -21.03 -26.89
C GLU A 508 -3.77 -19.99 -27.77
N ARG A 509 -3.07 -19.01 -27.19
CA ARG A 509 -2.31 -17.99 -27.94
C ARG A 509 -1.13 -18.58 -28.72
N CYS A 510 -0.41 -19.54 -28.14
CA CYS A 510 0.73 -20.18 -28.80
C CYS A 510 0.33 -21.18 -29.88
N THR A 511 -0.91 -21.67 -29.84
CA THR A 511 -1.41 -22.69 -30.78
C THR A 511 -2.39 -22.13 -31.80
N ASP A 512 -2.81 -20.86 -31.66
CA ASP A 512 -3.64 -20.17 -32.63
C ASP A 512 -2.80 -19.79 -33.88
N PRO A 513 -3.02 -20.44 -35.04
CA PRO A 513 -2.29 -20.13 -36.26
C PRO A 513 -2.49 -18.68 -36.75
N TYR A 514 -3.59 -18.02 -36.38
CA TYR A 514 -3.87 -16.64 -36.79
C TYR A 514 -3.03 -15.61 -36.06
N TYR A 515 -2.64 -15.87 -34.81
CA TYR A 515 -1.77 -14.98 -34.05
C TYR A 515 -0.40 -14.81 -34.74
N PHE A 516 0.12 -15.89 -35.33
CA PHE A 516 1.37 -15.87 -36.09
C PHE A 516 1.24 -15.08 -37.40
N ILE A 517 0.11 -15.23 -38.09
CA ILE A 517 -0.17 -14.47 -39.31
C ILE A 517 -0.24 -12.98 -39.00
N ALA A 518 -0.97 -12.57 -37.96
CA ALA A 518 -1.10 -11.16 -37.56
C ALA A 518 0.25 -10.53 -37.20
N ARG A 519 1.08 -11.20 -36.40
CA ARG A 519 2.40 -10.69 -35.99
C ARG A 519 3.41 -10.63 -37.15
N ALA A 520 3.31 -11.55 -38.11
CA ALA A 520 4.12 -11.51 -39.33
C ALA A 520 3.72 -10.34 -40.24
N TYR A 521 2.43 -9.98 -40.27
CA TYR A 521 1.95 -8.77 -40.95
C TYR A 521 2.43 -7.48 -40.26
N GLU A 522 2.33 -7.39 -38.93
CA GLU A 522 2.76 -6.20 -38.16
C GLU A 522 4.26 -5.90 -38.31
N LYS A 523 5.11 -6.92 -38.44
CA LYS A 523 6.56 -6.74 -38.61
C LYS A 523 6.98 -6.35 -40.04
N GLY A 524 6.03 -6.14 -40.95
CA GLY A 524 6.34 -5.80 -42.34
C GLY A 524 7.11 -6.89 -43.09
N THR A 525 7.18 -8.11 -42.53
CA THR A 525 7.75 -9.26 -43.24
C THR A 525 6.82 -9.61 -44.39
N THR A 526 7.22 -9.25 -45.61
CA THR A 526 6.63 -9.74 -46.86
C THR A 526 6.89 -11.23 -46.96
N ALA A 527 6.13 -12.06 -46.25
CA ALA A 527 6.29 -13.51 -46.29
C ALA A 527 5.72 -14.08 -47.60
N PRO A 528 6.52 -14.54 -48.58
CA PRO A 528 6.00 -15.20 -49.77
C PRO A 528 5.69 -16.68 -49.48
N THR A 529 6.17 -17.23 -48.36
CA THR A 529 6.12 -18.68 -48.07
C THR A 529 5.10 -19.08 -47.00
N PHE A 530 4.67 -18.18 -46.11
CA PHE A 530 3.56 -18.47 -45.18
C PHE A 530 2.18 -18.27 -45.84
N GLY A 531 2.09 -17.41 -46.85
CA GLY A 531 0.87 -17.18 -47.61
C GLY A 531 0.33 -18.45 -48.28
N ALA A 532 1.21 -19.31 -48.82
CA ALA A 532 0.78 -20.52 -49.53
C ALA A 532 0.16 -21.59 -48.60
N ILE A 533 0.58 -21.68 -47.35
CA ILE A 533 0.04 -22.67 -46.38
C ILE A 533 -1.26 -22.15 -45.74
N ALA A 534 -1.37 -20.85 -45.49
CA ALA A 534 -2.59 -20.24 -44.96
C ALA A 534 -3.72 -20.12 -46.02
N LEU A 535 -3.37 -19.86 -47.28
CA LEU A 535 -4.33 -19.80 -48.39
C LEU A 535 -4.87 -21.18 -48.79
N ALA A 536 -4.16 -22.26 -48.49
CA ALA A 536 -4.62 -23.62 -48.80
C ALA A 536 -5.74 -24.13 -47.87
N PHE A 537 -5.99 -23.49 -46.72
CA PHE A 537 -6.90 -24.03 -45.70
C PHE A 537 -8.20 -23.25 -45.49
N LEU A 538 -8.40 -22.03 -46.03
CA LEU A 538 -9.54 -21.22 -45.61
C LEU A 538 -10.12 -20.27 -46.68
N ASP A 539 -11.46 -20.27 -46.76
CA ASP A 539 -12.29 -19.34 -47.53
C ASP A 539 -12.13 -17.90 -47.01
N HIS A 540 -11.79 -16.99 -47.93
CA HIS A 540 -11.56 -15.55 -47.71
C HIS A 540 -12.75 -14.84 -47.02
N LYS A 541 -13.97 -15.38 -47.10
CA LYS A 541 -15.16 -14.84 -46.40
C LYS A 541 -15.16 -15.10 -44.89
N GLU A 542 -14.64 -16.23 -44.43
CA GLU A 542 -14.49 -16.52 -43.00
C GLU A 542 -13.35 -15.70 -42.39
N ILE A 543 -12.26 -15.50 -43.14
CA ILE A 543 -11.18 -14.59 -42.73
C ILE A 543 -11.72 -13.19 -42.49
N ARG A 544 -12.59 -12.61 -43.33
CA ARG A 544 -13.18 -11.27 -43.10
C ARG A 544 -14.20 -11.21 -41.95
N LYS A 545 -14.91 -12.31 -41.65
CA LYS A 545 -15.83 -12.37 -40.50
C LYS A 545 -15.08 -12.54 -39.18
N ARG A 546 -13.99 -13.34 -39.18
CA ARG A 546 -13.21 -13.65 -37.98
C ARG A 546 -12.07 -12.67 -37.71
N SER A 547 -11.37 -12.13 -38.71
CA SER A 547 -10.34 -11.08 -38.54
C SER A 547 -10.86 -9.81 -37.84
N ARG A 548 -12.17 -9.56 -37.86
CA ARG A 548 -12.82 -8.51 -37.05
C ARG A 548 -12.73 -8.76 -35.53
N PHE A 549 -12.48 -9.99 -35.09
CA PHE A 549 -12.29 -10.36 -33.68
C PHE A 549 -10.85 -10.17 -33.19
N PHE A 550 -9.86 -9.98 -34.08
CA PHE A 550 -8.44 -10.14 -33.77
C PHE A 550 -7.62 -8.85 -33.61
N TYR A 551 -8.23 -7.66 -33.71
CA TYR A 551 -7.55 -6.40 -33.37
C TYR A 551 -7.47 -6.13 -31.85
N LEU A 552 -7.34 -7.19 -31.05
CA LEU A 552 -7.17 -7.14 -29.60
C LEU A 552 -5.73 -7.45 -29.20
N THR A 553 -4.76 -6.84 -29.89
CA THR A 553 -3.37 -6.76 -29.44
C THR A 553 -2.99 -5.29 -29.29
N ALA A 554 -3.02 -4.81 -28.04
CA ALA A 554 -2.37 -3.64 -27.45
C ALA A 554 -2.32 -2.28 -28.19
N SER A 555 -2.83 -2.10 -29.42
CA SER A 555 -2.63 -0.89 -30.22
C SER A 555 -3.84 -0.40 -31.02
N SER A 556 -4.98 -1.08 -31.08
CA SER A 556 -6.17 -0.49 -31.73
C SER A 556 -7.48 -1.11 -31.25
N VAL A 557 -8.14 -0.49 -30.27
CA VAL A 557 -9.56 -0.74 -30.00
C VAL A 557 -10.27 0.59 -29.87
N TYR A 558 -10.79 1.10 -31.00
CA TYR A 558 -11.82 2.13 -31.01
C TYR A 558 -12.86 1.83 -32.07
N GLY A 559 -14.12 1.79 -31.61
CA GLY A 559 -15.32 1.98 -32.41
C GLY A 559 -15.79 0.76 -33.20
N LEU A 560 -16.63 -0.09 -32.59
CA LEU A 560 -17.75 -0.77 -33.25
C LEU A 560 -18.58 -1.54 -32.22
N GLU A 561 -19.89 -1.33 -32.22
CA GLU A 561 -20.85 -2.12 -31.44
C GLU A 561 -20.88 -3.56 -31.97
N VAL A 562 -20.57 -4.53 -31.11
CA VAL A 562 -20.71 -5.97 -31.41
C VAL A 562 -21.75 -6.55 -30.45
N PRO A 563 -22.74 -7.32 -30.93
CA PRO A 563 -23.72 -7.96 -30.05
C PRO A 563 -23.05 -9.12 -29.30
N PHE A 564 -23.14 -9.08 -27.97
CA PHE A 564 -22.52 -10.06 -27.07
C PHE A 564 -23.21 -11.43 -27.18
N MET A 565 -22.42 -12.49 -27.27
CA MET A 565 -22.89 -13.88 -27.19
C MET A 565 -22.82 -14.32 -25.72
N GLU A 566 -23.97 -14.65 -25.13
CA GLU A 566 -24.07 -15.25 -23.80
C GLU A 566 -23.39 -16.63 -23.81
N ILE A 567 -22.21 -16.74 -23.21
CA ILE A 567 -21.48 -18.02 -23.09
C ILE A 567 -22.14 -18.82 -21.96
N LYS A 568 -22.91 -19.85 -22.32
CA LYS A 568 -23.52 -20.76 -21.35
C LYS A 568 -22.48 -21.61 -20.64
N GLN A 569 -22.59 -21.71 -19.32
CA GLN A 569 -21.75 -22.52 -18.44
C GLN A 569 -21.75 -23.99 -18.89
N GLY A 570 -20.58 -24.59 -19.14
CA GLY A 570 -20.45 -26.05 -19.35
C GLY A 570 -20.10 -26.55 -20.75
N GLN A 571 -19.67 -25.70 -21.69
CA GLN A 571 -19.16 -26.16 -23.00
C GLN A 571 -17.73 -25.68 -23.28
N TYR A 572 -16.75 -26.37 -22.73
CA TYR A 572 -15.39 -26.38 -23.28
C TYR A 572 -15.05 -27.82 -23.70
N PRO A 573 -15.11 -28.18 -24.98
CA PRO A 573 -14.38 -29.35 -25.44
C PRO A 573 -12.88 -29.05 -25.30
N LEU A 574 -12.16 -29.89 -24.56
CA LEU A 574 -10.70 -29.90 -24.52
C LEU A 574 -10.16 -29.89 -25.95
N ARG A 575 -9.50 -28.79 -26.35
CA ARG A 575 -8.89 -28.70 -27.68
C ARG A 575 -7.57 -29.47 -27.70
N PRO A 576 -7.33 -30.31 -28.72
CA PRO A 576 -6.03 -30.93 -28.93
C PRO A 576 -4.96 -29.86 -29.26
N LEU A 577 -3.79 -29.94 -28.63
CA LEU A 577 -2.62 -29.11 -29.00
C LEU A 577 -2.09 -29.51 -30.40
N PRO A 578 -1.55 -28.58 -31.22
CA PRO A 578 -1.00 -28.87 -32.55
C PRO A 578 0.31 -29.69 -32.49
N CYS A 579 0.74 -30.18 -33.65
CA CYS A 579 1.63 -31.33 -33.85
C CYS A 579 3.12 -31.18 -33.42
N ALA A 580 3.83 -32.32 -33.48
CA ALA A 580 5.14 -32.63 -32.93
C ALA A 580 6.36 -31.78 -33.40
N THR A 581 6.25 -30.94 -34.44
CA THR A 581 7.38 -30.08 -34.87
C THR A 581 7.58 -28.85 -33.98
N GLN A 582 6.66 -28.54 -33.07
CA GLN A 582 6.70 -27.33 -32.22
C GLN A 582 7.16 -27.57 -30.77
N LEU A 583 7.42 -28.80 -30.33
CA LEU A 583 7.89 -29.07 -28.96
C LEU A 583 9.32 -28.56 -28.70
N GLY A 584 10.20 -28.60 -29.71
CA GLY A 584 11.51 -27.91 -29.66
C GLY A 584 11.40 -26.37 -29.74
N TYR A 585 10.22 -25.85 -30.08
CA TYR A 585 9.92 -24.41 -30.22
C TYR A 585 9.16 -23.84 -29.00
N LEU A 586 8.41 -24.69 -28.27
CA LEU A 586 7.72 -24.33 -27.03
C LEU A 586 8.70 -24.07 -25.89
N GLN A 587 9.82 -24.82 -25.81
CA GLN A 587 10.84 -24.64 -24.77
C GLN A 587 11.45 -23.22 -24.79
N PRO A 588 12.04 -22.74 -25.92
CA PRO A 588 12.64 -21.42 -25.96
C PRO A 588 11.62 -20.28 -25.78
N ARG A 589 10.34 -20.53 -26.12
CA ARG A 589 9.24 -19.58 -25.96
C ARG A 589 8.69 -19.52 -24.53
N MET A 590 8.65 -20.65 -23.84
CA MET A 590 8.43 -20.67 -22.39
C MET A 590 9.56 -19.93 -21.69
N ASP A 591 10.81 -20.12 -22.13
CA ASP A 591 11.96 -19.38 -21.59
C ASP A 591 11.86 -17.87 -21.88
N GLU A 592 11.43 -17.48 -23.09
CA GLU A 592 11.18 -16.08 -23.48
C GLU A 592 10.03 -15.46 -22.66
N TYR A 593 8.90 -16.15 -22.51
CA TYR A 593 7.77 -15.70 -21.71
C TYR A 593 8.11 -15.59 -20.21
N LEU A 594 8.84 -16.55 -19.65
CA LEU A 594 9.30 -16.51 -18.27
C LEU A 594 10.32 -15.38 -18.04
N LYS A 595 11.12 -15.02 -19.06
CA LYS A 595 11.99 -13.83 -19.04
C LYS A 595 11.19 -12.52 -19.14
N GLU A 596 10.24 -12.42 -20.07
CA GLU A 596 9.41 -11.22 -20.29
C GLU A 596 8.46 -10.93 -19.11
N SER A 597 7.98 -11.97 -18.42
CA SER A 597 7.15 -11.84 -17.23
C SER A 597 7.94 -11.44 -15.97
N GLY A 598 9.26 -11.31 -16.06
CA GLY A 598 10.12 -10.98 -14.91
C GLY A 598 10.25 -12.11 -13.88
N ALA A 599 9.76 -13.32 -14.20
CA ALA A 599 9.75 -14.47 -13.29
C ALA A 599 11.13 -15.17 -13.17
N LEU A 600 12.12 -14.78 -13.99
CA LEU A 600 13.46 -15.39 -14.05
C LEU A 600 14.57 -14.43 -13.57
N LYS A 601 15.12 -14.69 -12.38
CA LYS A 601 16.49 -14.32 -11.98
C LYS A 601 17.25 -15.61 -11.64
N GLY A 602 17.68 -16.37 -12.65
CA GLY A 602 18.46 -17.61 -12.48
C GLY A 602 18.49 -18.49 -13.74
N GLU A 603 19.53 -19.34 -13.89
CA GLU A 603 19.59 -20.36 -14.94
C GLU A 603 18.52 -21.44 -14.71
N VAL A 604 17.80 -21.80 -15.76
CA VAL A 604 16.83 -22.89 -15.77
C VAL A 604 17.60 -24.18 -16.05
N ASP A 605 17.88 -24.96 -15.00
CA ASP A 605 18.31 -26.35 -15.17
C ASP A 605 17.08 -27.23 -15.38
N LEU A 606 16.71 -27.44 -16.65
CA LEU A 606 15.79 -28.51 -17.03
C LEU A 606 16.60 -29.81 -17.01
N GLY A 607 16.87 -30.32 -15.80
CA GLY A 607 17.61 -31.55 -15.63
C GLY A 607 17.09 -32.63 -16.57
N ASN A 608 17.98 -33.22 -17.37
CA ASN A 608 17.75 -34.36 -18.25
C ASN A 608 17.42 -35.65 -17.46
N THR A 609 16.68 -35.56 -16.36
CA THR A 609 16.13 -36.71 -15.65
C THR A 609 14.70 -36.95 -16.10
N ALA A 610 14.55 -37.21 -17.40
CA ALA A 610 13.48 -38.09 -17.84
C ALA A 610 13.87 -39.51 -17.38
N GLN A 611 13.57 -39.87 -16.13
CA GLN A 611 13.48 -41.28 -15.80
C GLN A 611 12.28 -41.82 -16.59
N GLU A 612 12.57 -42.59 -17.64
CA GLU A 612 11.60 -43.43 -18.33
C GLU A 612 11.02 -44.44 -17.34
N GLU A 613 10.01 -44.03 -16.57
CA GLU A 613 9.08 -44.98 -15.97
C GLU A 613 8.00 -45.35 -16.98
N ASP A 614 7.96 -46.65 -17.24
CA ASP A 614 7.30 -47.35 -18.33
C ASP A 614 5.76 -47.21 -18.36
N ARG A 615 5.22 -47.25 -19.59
CA ARG A 615 3.82 -47.50 -20.04
C ARG A 615 2.75 -46.41 -20.07
N ARG A 616 2.95 -45.18 -19.63
CA ARG A 616 1.96 -44.11 -19.92
C ARG A 616 2.69 -42.86 -20.35
N ASN A 617 2.50 -42.46 -21.60
CA ASN A 617 3.00 -41.23 -22.22
C ASN A 617 2.66 -39.97 -21.40
N VAL A 618 3.35 -39.77 -20.29
CA VAL A 618 3.05 -38.76 -19.29
C VAL A 618 4.31 -37.96 -19.06
N LYS A 619 4.32 -36.71 -19.52
CA LYS A 619 5.40 -35.77 -19.22
C LYS A 619 5.00 -34.89 -18.04
N TYR A 620 5.99 -34.59 -17.20
CA TYR A 620 5.86 -33.63 -16.12
C TYR A 620 6.62 -32.37 -16.47
N VAL A 621 5.95 -31.22 -16.37
CA VAL A 621 6.62 -29.92 -16.36
C VAL A 621 6.60 -29.44 -14.93
N GLU A 622 7.77 -29.08 -14.42
CA GLU A 622 7.93 -28.47 -13.11
C GLU A 622 8.22 -26.98 -13.31
N CYS A 623 7.36 -26.13 -12.77
CA CYS A 623 7.57 -24.69 -12.76
C CYS A 623 7.65 -24.24 -11.31
N SER A 624 8.65 -23.42 -10.98
CA SER A 624 8.75 -22.70 -9.71
C SER A 624 8.44 -21.23 -9.97
N PHE A 625 7.54 -20.65 -9.19
CA PHE A 625 7.15 -19.24 -9.31
C PHE A 625 7.67 -18.46 -8.11
N LYS A 626 8.40 -17.36 -8.31
CA LYS A 626 8.80 -16.45 -7.24
C LYS A 626 7.80 -15.28 -7.18
N PHE A 627 7.10 -15.13 -6.05
CA PHE A 627 6.03 -14.13 -5.92
C PHE A 627 6.53 -12.75 -5.46
N SER A 628 7.66 -12.66 -4.76
CA SER A 628 8.31 -11.39 -4.42
C SER A 628 9.82 -11.57 -4.16
N GLU A 629 10.56 -10.47 -4.11
CA GLU A 629 11.99 -10.48 -3.76
C GLU A 629 12.24 -10.86 -2.28
N SER A 630 11.25 -10.63 -1.40
CA SER A 630 11.39 -10.79 0.05
C SER A 630 10.81 -12.09 0.62
N ARG A 631 10.03 -12.86 -0.16
CA ARG A 631 9.50 -14.17 0.24
C ARG A 631 9.50 -15.12 -0.95
N GLU A 632 10.29 -16.18 -0.85
CA GLU A 632 10.27 -17.26 -1.84
C GLU A 632 9.12 -18.22 -1.52
N VAL A 633 8.00 -18.06 -2.21
CA VAL A 633 6.94 -19.06 -2.23
C VAL A 633 7.22 -19.97 -3.41
N HIS A 634 7.89 -21.09 -3.20
CA HIS A 634 8.06 -22.10 -4.24
C HIS A 634 6.71 -22.80 -4.47
N VAL A 635 5.97 -22.34 -5.47
CA VAL A 635 4.85 -23.10 -6.00
C VAL A 635 5.41 -24.05 -7.04
N MET A 636 5.64 -25.29 -6.63
CA MET A 636 5.97 -26.38 -7.54
C MET A 636 4.68 -26.81 -8.22
N VAL A 637 4.54 -26.46 -9.49
CA VAL A 637 3.42 -26.89 -10.32
C VAL A 637 3.89 -28.11 -11.10
N LYS A 638 3.47 -29.30 -10.66
CA LYS A 638 3.69 -30.55 -11.39
C LYS A 638 2.54 -30.73 -12.37
N MET A 639 2.79 -30.40 -13.63
CA MET A 639 1.79 -30.50 -14.69
C MET A 639 1.85 -31.87 -15.33
N ARG A 640 0.73 -32.59 -15.35
CA ARG A 640 0.64 -33.90 -16.01
C ARG A 640 0.13 -33.72 -17.43
N LEU A 641 0.94 -34.07 -18.43
CA LEU A 641 0.54 -34.06 -19.85
C LEU A 641 0.32 -35.49 -20.34
N ASN A 642 -0.89 -35.87 -20.77
CA ASN A 642 -1.07 -37.09 -21.56
C ASN A 642 -0.62 -36.81 -22.98
N TRP A 643 0.30 -37.61 -23.49
CA TRP A 643 0.75 -37.50 -24.86
C TRP A 643 0.24 -38.70 -25.65
N ASP A 644 -0.64 -38.49 -26.64
CA ASP A 644 -0.98 -39.58 -27.56
C ASP A 644 0.02 -39.57 -28.71
N GLY A 645 1.08 -40.37 -28.57
CA GLY A 645 2.16 -40.48 -29.57
C GLY A 645 1.68 -40.91 -30.96
N ARG A 646 0.50 -41.55 -31.09
CA ARG A 646 -0.06 -41.94 -32.39
C ARG A 646 -0.81 -40.80 -33.07
N LYS A 647 -1.32 -39.84 -32.30
CA LYS A 647 -2.10 -38.70 -32.82
C LYS A 647 -1.31 -37.39 -32.84
N GLY A 648 -0.14 -37.33 -32.21
CA GLY A 648 0.66 -36.12 -32.09
C GLY A 648 -0.05 -35.03 -31.27
N VAL A 649 -0.93 -35.43 -30.35
CA VAL A 649 -1.76 -34.54 -29.53
C VAL A 649 -1.36 -34.68 -28.07
N GLY A 650 -0.96 -33.57 -27.45
CA GLY A 650 -0.89 -33.43 -26.00
C GLY A 650 -2.26 -33.07 -25.43
N ARG A 651 -2.70 -33.76 -24.38
CA ARG A 651 -3.83 -33.39 -23.53
C ARG A 651 -3.33 -33.10 -22.14
N PHE A 652 -3.67 -31.94 -21.63
CA PHE A 652 -3.47 -31.63 -20.22
C PHE A 652 -4.34 -32.53 -19.35
N LEU A 653 -3.73 -33.24 -18.40
CA LEU A 653 -4.43 -34.16 -17.51
C LEU A 653 -4.73 -33.55 -16.16
N GLY A 654 -3.93 -32.58 -15.71
CA GLY A 654 -4.15 -31.87 -14.45
C GLY A 654 -2.88 -31.20 -13.93
N VAL A 655 -3.06 -30.22 -13.05
CA VAL A 655 -2.02 -29.65 -12.19
C VAL A 655 -2.10 -30.31 -10.82
N ALA A 656 -0.99 -30.85 -10.33
CA ALA A 656 -0.75 -30.92 -8.90
C ALA A 656 0.11 -29.71 -8.53
N SER A 657 -0.37 -28.87 -7.61
CA SER A 657 0.43 -27.77 -7.09
C SER A 657 0.78 -28.06 -5.64
N MET A 658 2.07 -28.02 -5.34
CA MET A 658 2.56 -28.01 -3.98
C MET A 658 3.14 -26.63 -3.74
N ALA A 659 2.50 -25.86 -2.87
CA ALA A 659 3.06 -24.60 -2.40
C ALA A 659 3.80 -24.90 -1.11
N ARG A 660 5.14 -24.83 -1.14
CA ARG A 660 5.95 -24.90 0.07
C ARG A 660 6.20 -23.47 0.53
N PHE A 661 5.66 -23.14 1.70
CA PHE A 661 5.95 -21.89 2.38
C PHE A 661 6.99 -22.19 3.45
N GLY A 662 8.19 -21.65 3.31
CA GLY A 662 9.26 -21.77 4.28
C GLY A 662 10.27 -20.64 4.11
N GLU A 663 10.92 -20.24 5.19
CA GLU A 663 12.23 -19.60 5.07
C GLU A 663 13.22 -20.65 4.54
N ALA A 664 14.13 -20.25 3.66
CA ALA A 664 15.07 -21.12 2.97
C ALA A 664 15.87 -22.02 3.93
#